data_AF-A0AAD4EZ86-F1
#
_entry.id   AF-A0AAD4EZ86-F1
#
_cell.length_a   1.000
_cell.length_b   1.000
_cell.length_c   1.000
_cell.angle_alpha   90.00
_cell.angle_beta   90.00
_cell.angle_gamma   90.00
#
_symmetry.space_group_name_H-M   'P 1'
#
loop_
_entity.id
_entity.type
_entity.pdbx_description
1 polymer ?
#
loop_
_entity_poly.entity_id
_entity_poly.type
_entity_poly.pdbx_seq_one_letter_code
_entity_poly.pdbx_strand_id
1 'polypeptide(L)'
;MDPTARIPGSVLEHESLHKAEATRSVFYETVAADSSETELDLPKEDAILTTAPNVPPPITRDHPVRLQVSLTTSTRLVQLTNQYKYEQWTFNHMVPGPFIRARAGDVVDLTLTNRDETGNPHNIDCHAFTGPGGGAALTTADENESKTARFKLLHPGLYVYHCAAAPVPVHIANGMYGLMYVQPADGDLPRVDREYYVMQSEFYHEPPEILDDGRPSKVVEFSYPNGLAEEPSLVVFNGSESALTRDKPLKAKTGETVRIFFGNAGPNLISSFHVIGSNFKNVYREGDVLSPPGRFISTVAVPPGSATVVDMKMVVPGTYTLVDHAIFRLDKGAVGFLNVSGKPREDIYGTANITMNPTTTPPLNWKKDDIEQNKDLAFINWDALQRFATASRHHLDGVECSCRLSSEYNMGGLHVVRRLDFDDGIQWVARLQLRPPTPSSIQRLQTEIHTMAAVRSRSRIPLPRVFAHDTNGQSGDVGAAFMLMEFAPGDTAMDSFGGWDTHKGATPAQFKPKFHAALANIQVETSSIRFPQIGTIILRDDGEFDVGPIPGLGGPFSTAAAYFEAWAKTAKFPYKKATIRQRTPKDLVEQVLSAIETFPSRVREELVGRGFPFRDGPFPLVHTDLYSSNVIIDADYNVLSVIDWEGALVVPWEVVEFVKVLSVVPPAMGGPLFKMTEEKEAMERAREDYVRLVRKAEGERGFDTKLSEVLSDETLQAFAHAFWLYGDGRIGDYDRVLEDLLLSVGGETKINSTN
;
A
#
# COMPACT_ATOMS: atom_id res chain seq x y z
N MET A 1 -19.27 29.76 -51.17
CA MET A 1 -18.73 29.29 -52.48
C MET A 1 -17.33 28.82 -52.15
N ASP A 2 -17.01 27.52 -52.08
CA ASP A 2 -17.31 26.39 -52.96
C ASP A 2 -17.45 25.09 -52.12
N PRO A 3 -18.52 24.28 -52.29
CA PRO A 3 -18.72 23.02 -51.59
C PRO A 3 -18.28 21.84 -52.47
N THR A 4 -16.98 21.70 -52.79
CA THR A 4 -16.48 20.51 -53.50
C THR A 4 -15.07 20.08 -53.06
N ALA A 5 -14.96 19.52 -51.85
CA ALA A 5 -13.82 18.68 -51.48
C ALA A 5 -14.32 17.46 -50.68
N ARG A 6 -14.52 16.34 -51.38
CA ARG A 6 -14.90 15.04 -50.81
C ARG A 6 -13.74 14.50 -49.96
N ILE A 7 -14.00 14.21 -48.69
CA ILE A 7 -13.13 13.37 -47.84
C ILE A 7 -13.47 11.90 -48.15
N PRO A 8 -12.52 11.06 -48.59
CA PRO A 8 -12.77 9.64 -48.81
C PRO A 8 -12.72 8.91 -47.46
N GLY A 9 -13.89 8.73 -46.84
CA GLY A 9 -14.02 7.97 -45.58
C GLY A 9 -15.40 7.34 -45.32
N SER A 10 -16.43 7.69 -46.09
CA SER A 10 -17.83 7.38 -45.73
C SER A 10 -18.41 6.09 -46.31
N VAL A 11 -17.64 5.26 -47.02
CA VAL A 11 -18.19 4.04 -47.66
C VAL A 11 -18.15 2.83 -46.70
N LEU A 12 -17.14 2.75 -45.81
CA LEU A 12 -17.00 1.61 -44.89
C LEU A 12 -17.93 1.70 -43.67
N GLU A 13 -18.25 2.90 -43.18
CA GLU A 13 -19.18 3.06 -42.05
C GLU A 13 -20.64 2.76 -42.47
N HIS A 14 -21.05 3.17 -43.68
CA HIS A 14 -22.41 2.92 -44.18
C HIS A 14 -22.70 1.43 -44.46
N GLU A 15 -21.71 0.66 -44.94
CA GLU A 15 -21.87 -0.80 -45.12
C GLU A 15 -21.99 -1.56 -43.80
N SER A 16 -21.31 -1.10 -42.73
CA SER A 16 -21.34 -1.76 -41.42
C SER A 16 -22.67 -1.60 -40.69
N LEU A 17 -23.27 -0.41 -40.78
CA LEU A 17 -24.60 -0.11 -40.21
C LEU A 17 -25.71 -0.86 -40.95
N HIS A 18 -25.66 -0.93 -42.29
CA HIS A 18 -26.62 -1.70 -43.07
C HIS A 18 -26.52 -3.21 -42.85
N LYS A 19 -25.31 -3.75 -42.59
CA LYS A 19 -25.16 -5.16 -42.19
C LYS A 19 -25.80 -5.43 -40.82
N ALA A 20 -25.56 -4.58 -39.82
CA ALA A 20 -26.12 -4.78 -38.49
C ALA A 20 -27.65 -4.68 -38.46
N GLU A 21 -28.25 -3.73 -39.19
CA GLU A 21 -29.70 -3.65 -39.37
C GLU A 21 -30.28 -4.85 -40.15
N ALA A 22 -29.57 -5.33 -41.18
CA ALA A 22 -29.98 -6.52 -41.93
C ALA A 22 -29.94 -7.79 -41.06
N THR A 23 -28.91 -7.99 -40.22
CA THR A 23 -28.85 -9.14 -39.30
C THR A 23 -29.97 -9.10 -38.24
N ARG A 24 -30.35 -7.89 -37.78
CA ARG A 24 -31.40 -7.69 -36.79
C ARG A 24 -32.82 -7.89 -37.35
N SER A 25 -33.05 -7.51 -38.61
CA SER A 25 -34.30 -7.71 -39.35
C SER A 25 -34.55 -9.18 -39.72
N VAL A 26 -33.51 -9.91 -40.14
CA VAL A 26 -33.62 -11.31 -40.59
C VAL A 26 -33.93 -12.27 -39.43
N PHE A 27 -33.52 -11.95 -38.20
CA PHE A 27 -33.67 -12.83 -37.03
C PHE A 27 -35.13 -12.99 -36.57
N TYR A 28 -35.92 -11.91 -36.54
CA TYR A 28 -37.34 -12.00 -36.15
C TYR A 28 -38.21 -12.67 -37.22
N GLU A 29 -37.85 -12.54 -38.49
CA GLU A 29 -38.57 -13.18 -39.61
C GLU A 29 -38.29 -14.69 -39.73
N THR A 30 -37.10 -15.16 -39.35
CA THR A 30 -36.74 -16.59 -39.38
C THR A 30 -37.34 -17.40 -38.23
N VAL A 31 -37.53 -16.80 -37.03
CA VAL A 31 -38.17 -17.49 -35.89
C VAL A 31 -39.65 -17.82 -36.18
N ALA A 32 -40.30 -17.06 -37.05
CA ALA A 32 -41.69 -17.32 -37.47
C ALA A 32 -41.81 -18.40 -38.55
N ALA A 33 -40.70 -18.83 -39.18
CA ALA A 33 -40.74 -19.56 -40.45
C ALA A 33 -40.38 -21.06 -40.38
N ASP A 34 -39.87 -21.60 -39.27
CA ASP A 34 -39.35 -22.98 -39.27
C ASP A 34 -40.07 -23.95 -38.30
N SER A 35 -40.39 -25.11 -38.86
CA SER A 35 -41.29 -26.15 -38.34
C SER A 35 -40.68 -27.02 -37.24
N SER A 36 -41.48 -27.42 -36.26
CA SER A 36 -41.07 -28.15 -35.04
C SER A 36 -40.49 -29.57 -35.23
N GLU A 37 -40.49 -30.13 -36.44
CA GLU A 37 -39.99 -31.50 -36.69
C GLU A 37 -38.47 -31.57 -36.93
N THR A 38 -37.81 -30.49 -37.37
CA THR A 38 -36.37 -30.49 -37.71
C THR A 38 -35.44 -30.34 -36.50
N GLU A 39 -35.93 -29.89 -35.34
CA GLU A 39 -35.12 -29.66 -34.13
C GLU A 39 -34.79 -30.93 -33.33
N LEU A 40 -35.56 -32.00 -33.51
CA LEU A 40 -35.36 -33.27 -32.79
C LEU A 40 -34.18 -34.09 -33.32
N ASP A 41 -33.83 -33.90 -34.60
CA ASP A 41 -32.80 -34.61 -35.36
C ASP A 41 -31.42 -33.94 -35.33
N LEU A 42 -31.27 -32.83 -34.62
CA LEU A 42 -29.97 -32.18 -34.43
C LEU A 42 -28.97 -33.12 -33.72
N PRO A 43 -27.69 -33.09 -34.09
CA PRO A 43 -26.66 -33.87 -33.40
C PRO A 43 -26.60 -33.46 -31.93
N LYS A 44 -26.38 -34.44 -31.04
CA LYS A 44 -26.25 -34.21 -29.60
C LYS A 44 -24.81 -33.95 -29.23
N GLU A 45 -24.60 -33.00 -28.34
CA GLU A 45 -23.28 -32.63 -27.81
C GLU A 45 -23.41 -32.39 -26.30
N ASP A 46 -22.47 -32.88 -25.50
CA ASP A 46 -22.43 -32.58 -24.07
C ASP A 46 -21.78 -31.22 -23.83
N ALA A 47 -22.40 -30.39 -22.99
CA ALA A 47 -21.84 -29.08 -22.65
C ALA A 47 -20.53 -29.22 -21.85
N ILE A 48 -19.51 -28.48 -22.28
CA ILE A 48 -18.29 -28.29 -21.49
C ILE A 48 -18.59 -27.24 -20.42
N LEU A 49 -18.83 -27.67 -19.19
CA LEU A 49 -19.06 -26.79 -18.05
C LEU A 49 -17.75 -26.46 -17.35
N THR A 50 -17.51 -25.19 -17.04
CA THR A 50 -16.31 -24.76 -16.29
C THR A 50 -16.68 -24.03 -15.01
N THR A 51 -15.85 -24.21 -13.98
CA THR A 51 -15.99 -23.47 -12.71
C THR A 51 -15.24 -22.16 -12.79
N ALA A 52 -15.79 -21.11 -12.16
CA ALA A 52 -15.11 -19.82 -12.05
C ALA A 52 -13.70 -19.98 -11.44
N PRO A 53 -12.69 -19.26 -11.96
CA PRO A 53 -12.77 -18.22 -12.97
C PRO A 53 -12.62 -18.70 -14.44
N ASN A 54 -12.72 -19.99 -14.72
CA ASN A 54 -12.49 -20.53 -16.07
C ASN A 54 -13.74 -20.44 -16.96
N VAL A 55 -13.52 -20.36 -18.27
CA VAL A 55 -14.55 -20.28 -19.32
C VAL A 55 -14.39 -21.48 -20.28
N PRO A 56 -15.47 -22.08 -20.82
CA PRO A 56 -15.37 -23.14 -21.82
C PRO A 56 -14.74 -22.61 -23.12
N PRO A 57 -14.12 -23.47 -23.95
CA PRO A 57 -13.50 -23.01 -25.20
C PRO A 57 -14.54 -22.38 -26.16
N PRO A 58 -14.13 -21.43 -27.03
CA PRO A 58 -15.00 -20.89 -28.07
C PRO A 58 -15.56 -21.98 -28.98
N ILE A 59 -16.82 -21.84 -29.36
CA ILE A 59 -17.50 -22.80 -30.24
C ILE A 59 -17.03 -22.55 -31.67
N THR A 60 -16.53 -23.60 -32.34
CA THR A 60 -15.98 -23.52 -33.71
C THR A 60 -16.91 -24.09 -34.77
N ARG A 61 -17.97 -24.79 -34.37
CA ARG A 61 -18.99 -25.31 -35.29
C ARG A 61 -19.87 -24.19 -35.84
N ASP A 62 -20.36 -24.42 -37.05
CA ASP A 62 -21.18 -23.51 -37.86
C ASP A 62 -22.66 -23.90 -37.93
N HIS A 63 -23.05 -24.99 -37.25
CA HIS A 63 -24.42 -25.52 -37.24
C HIS A 63 -24.94 -25.67 -35.79
N PRO A 64 -26.28 -25.64 -35.59
CA PRO A 64 -26.90 -25.84 -34.28
C PRO A 64 -26.84 -27.31 -33.83
N VAL A 65 -26.83 -27.51 -32.51
CA VAL A 65 -26.82 -28.84 -31.89
C VAL A 65 -27.87 -28.95 -30.78
N ARG A 66 -28.13 -30.17 -30.33
CA ARG A 66 -28.80 -30.45 -29.06
C ARG A 66 -27.79 -30.53 -27.92
N LEU A 67 -27.58 -29.42 -27.25
CA LEU A 67 -26.59 -29.26 -26.19
C LEU A 67 -27.14 -29.82 -24.87
N GLN A 68 -26.55 -30.90 -24.37
CA GLN A 68 -26.92 -31.49 -23.07
C GLN A 68 -26.25 -30.72 -21.95
N VAL A 69 -27.05 -30.10 -21.08
CA VAL A 69 -26.55 -29.39 -19.89
C VAL A 69 -27.08 -30.09 -18.65
N SER A 70 -26.20 -30.55 -17.77
CA SER A 70 -26.57 -31.20 -16.52
C SER A 70 -26.13 -30.34 -15.34
N LEU A 71 -27.10 -29.88 -14.54
CA LEU A 71 -26.87 -29.11 -13.33
C LEU A 71 -27.39 -29.87 -12.11
N THR A 72 -26.64 -29.81 -11.01
CA THR A 72 -27.01 -30.41 -9.73
C THR A 72 -27.06 -29.33 -8.65
N THR A 73 -28.17 -29.19 -7.94
CA THR A 73 -28.30 -28.24 -6.84
C THR A 73 -27.97 -28.89 -5.51
N SER A 74 -27.33 -28.16 -4.61
CA SER A 74 -26.97 -28.65 -3.26
C SER A 74 -26.59 -27.50 -2.34
N THR A 75 -26.61 -27.75 -1.03
CA THR A 75 -26.08 -26.84 -0.01
C THR A 75 -24.63 -27.21 0.35
N ARG A 76 -23.82 -26.19 0.68
CA ARG A 76 -22.41 -26.35 1.06
C ARG A 76 -22.03 -25.31 2.11
N LEU A 77 -21.53 -25.77 3.25
CA LEU A 77 -20.88 -24.90 4.22
C LEU A 77 -19.48 -24.53 3.72
N VAL A 78 -19.28 -23.28 3.32
CA VAL A 78 -18.01 -22.78 2.76
C VAL A 78 -17.43 -21.64 3.60
N GLN A 79 -16.15 -21.36 3.41
CA GLN A 79 -15.49 -20.21 4.02
C GLN A 79 -15.86 -18.94 3.25
N LEU A 80 -16.63 -18.04 3.86
CA LEU A 80 -17.12 -16.81 3.24
C LEU A 80 -16.13 -15.65 3.44
N THR A 81 -15.66 -15.47 4.69
CA THR A 81 -14.63 -14.49 5.09
C THR A 81 -13.46 -15.21 5.76
N ASN A 82 -12.42 -14.52 6.21
CA ASN A 82 -11.40 -15.15 7.07
C ASN A 82 -11.92 -15.57 8.46
N GLN A 83 -13.07 -15.04 8.91
CA GLN A 83 -13.66 -15.28 10.23
C GLN A 83 -14.82 -16.27 10.18
N TYR A 84 -15.68 -16.18 9.16
CA TYR A 84 -16.98 -16.84 9.13
C TYR A 84 -17.14 -17.79 7.94
N LYS A 85 -17.81 -18.91 8.23
CA LYS A 85 -18.38 -19.83 7.26
C LYS A 85 -19.85 -19.53 7.06
N TYR A 86 -20.35 -19.88 5.88
CA TYR A 86 -21.72 -19.64 5.47
C TYR A 86 -22.25 -20.82 4.65
N GLU A 87 -23.52 -21.19 4.85
CA GLU A 87 -24.16 -22.21 4.03
C GLU A 87 -24.59 -21.61 2.69
N GLN A 88 -23.86 -21.95 1.64
CA GLN A 88 -24.18 -21.54 0.29
C GLN A 88 -25.07 -22.56 -0.41
N TRP A 89 -26.02 -22.07 -1.19
CA TRP A 89 -26.86 -22.87 -2.07
C TRP A 89 -26.29 -22.74 -3.48
N THR A 90 -26.06 -23.87 -4.14
CA THR A 90 -25.14 -23.92 -5.28
C THR A 90 -25.74 -24.61 -6.48
N PHE A 91 -25.26 -24.25 -7.67
CA PHE A 91 -25.29 -25.12 -8.84
C PHE A 91 -23.91 -25.79 -8.98
N ASN A 92 -23.86 -27.11 -9.07
CA ASN A 92 -22.66 -27.96 -9.16
C ASN A 92 -21.62 -27.67 -8.07
N HIS A 93 -22.08 -27.46 -6.83
CA HIS A 93 -21.23 -27.29 -5.63
C HIS A 93 -20.35 -26.04 -5.62
N MET A 94 -20.62 -25.06 -6.49
CA MET A 94 -19.82 -23.84 -6.61
C MET A 94 -20.70 -22.59 -6.61
N VAL A 95 -20.11 -21.48 -6.17
CA VAL A 95 -20.66 -20.13 -6.31
C VAL A 95 -19.63 -19.25 -7.02
N PRO A 96 -19.96 -18.64 -8.17
CA PRO A 96 -21.18 -18.89 -8.94
C PRO A 96 -21.19 -20.32 -9.50
N GLY A 97 -22.35 -20.74 -10.00
CA GLY A 97 -22.52 -21.97 -10.75
C GLY A 97 -21.70 -22.00 -12.05
N PRO A 98 -21.62 -23.16 -12.72
CA PRO A 98 -20.77 -23.35 -13.89
C PRO A 98 -21.07 -22.38 -15.03
N PHE A 99 -20.03 -21.91 -15.71
CA PHE A 99 -20.21 -21.16 -16.94
C PHE A 99 -20.71 -22.09 -18.04
N ILE A 100 -21.78 -21.70 -18.73
CA ILE A 100 -22.32 -22.42 -19.88
C ILE A 100 -22.01 -21.62 -21.15
N ARG A 101 -21.37 -22.26 -22.13
CA ARG A 101 -21.16 -21.67 -23.46
C ARG A 101 -21.98 -22.45 -24.48
N ALA A 102 -22.83 -21.74 -25.21
CA ALA A 102 -23.69 -22.28 -26.26
C ALA A 102 -23.66 -21.35 -27.48
N ARG A 103 -24.25 -21.78 -28.60
CA ARG A 103 -24.34 -21.00 -29.84
C ARG A 103 -25.79 -20.62 -30.10
N ALA A 104 -26.02 -19.44 -30.65
CA ALA A 104 -27.35 -19.05 -31.14
C ALA A 104 -27.87 -20.10 -32.14
N GLY A 105 -29.13 -20.50 -31.97
CA GLY A 105 -29.78 -21.59 -32.70
C GLY A 105 -29.66 -22.96 -32.06
N ASP A 106 -28.79 -23.17 -31.06
CA ASP A 106 -28.74 -24.43 -30.31
C ASP A 106 -30.05 -24.69 -29.56
N VAL A 107 -30.29 -25.97 -29.31
CA VAL A 107 -31.37 -26.46 -28.48
C VAL A 107 -30.76 -27.05 -27.21
N VAL A 108 -30.89 -26.34 -26.09
CA VAL A 108 -30.39 -26.78 -24.79
C VAL A 108 -31.37 -27.78 -24.18
N ASP A 109 -30.93 -29.03 -24.00
CA ASP A 109 -31.59 -30.02 -23.16
C ASP A 109 -31.00 -29.91 -21.74
N LEU A 110 -31.67 -29.17 -20.86
CA LEU A 110 -31.22 -28.92 -19.49
C LEU A 110 -31.83 -29.95 -18.53
N THR A 111 -31.00 -30.71 -17.85
CA THR A 111 -31.39 -31.57 -16.73
C THR A 111 -30.93 -30.96 -15.42
N LEU A 112 -31.89 -30.64 -14.54
CA LEU A 112 -31.65 -30.16 -13.18
C LEU A 112 -31.95 -31.28 -12.19
N THR A 113 -30.96 -31.68 -11.41
CA THR A 113 -31.11 -32.66 -10.33
C THR A 113 -30.97 -31.96 -8.98
N ASN A 114 -31.99 -32.06 -8.12
CA ASN A 114 -31.93 -31.45 -6.81
C ASN A 114 -31.40 -32.42 -5.74
N ARG A 115 -30.31 -32.02 -5.06
CA ARG A 115 -29.66 -32.75 -3.96
C ARG A 115 -29.54 -31.89 -2.70
N ASP A 116 -30.41 -30.89 -2.55
CA ASP A 116 -30.53 -30.17 -1.29
C ASP A 116 -31.24 -31.04 -0.24
N GLU A 117 -30.46 -31.58 0.70
CA GLU A 117 -30.93 -32.43 1.80
C GLU A 117 -31.78 -31.68 2.84
N THR A 118 -31.88 -30.35 2.76
CA THR A 118 -32.76 -29.55 3.61
C THR A 118 -34.20 -29.48 3.09
N GLY A 119 -34.45 -30.01 1.90
CA GLY A 119 -35.79 -30.16 1.33
C GLY A 119 -36.30 -28.95 0.54
N ASN A 120 -35.46 -27.91 0.31
CA ASN A 120 -35.90 -26.78 -0.51
C ASN A 120 -36.04 -27.19 -1.97
N PRO A 121 -37.13 -26.81 -2.65
CA PRO A 121 -37.24 -26.97 -4.09
C PRO A 121 -36.28 -26.00 -4.79
N HIS A 122 -35.70 -26.44 -5.90
CA HIS A 122 -34.84 -25.61 -6.73
C HIS A 122 -35.26 -25.69 -8.19
N ASN A 123 -35.05 -24.59 -8.90
CA ASN A 123 -35.28 -24.50 -10.34
C ASN A 123 -34.23 -23.58 -10.97
N ILE A 124 -34.40 -23.27 -12.25
CA ILE A 124 -33.55 -22.31 -12.95
C ILE A 124 -34.39 -21.39 -13.84
N ASP A 125 -34.22 -20.10 -13.62
CA ASP A 125 -34.55 -19.03 -14.55
C ASP A 125 -33.25 -18.63 -15.26
N CYS A 126 -33.16 -18.88 -16.56
CA CYS A 126 -32.07 -18.44 -17.39
C CYS A 126 -32.54 -17.34 -18.33
N HIS A 127 -31.91 -16.17 -18.28
CA HIS A 127 -32.30 -15.01 -19.06
C HIS A 127 -32.06 -15.18 -20.58
N ALA A 128 -31.35 -16.23 -20.98
CA ALA A 128 -31.21 -16.63 -22.37
C ALA A 128 -32.43 -17.40 -22.92
N PHE A 129 -33.29 -17.93 -22.05
CA PHE A 129 -34.43 -18.76 -22.44
C PHE A 129 -35.68 -17.91 -22.68
N THR A 130 -36.31 -18.09 -23.85
CA THR A 130 -37.60 -17.47 -24.15
C THR A 130 -38.74 -18.39 -23.70
N GLY A 131 -39.38 -18.05 -22.58
CA GLY A 131 -40.52 -18.79 -22.05
C GLY A 131 -40.90 -18.35 -20.64
N PRO A 132 -42.05 -18.81 -20.10
CA PRO A 132 -42.48 -18.45 -18.75
C PRO A 132 -41.42 -18.76 -17.68
N GLY A 133 -41.05 -17.73 -16.91
CA GLY A 133 -40.07 -17.82 -15.83
C GLY A 133 -38.66 -18.26 -16.27
N GLY A 134 -38.31 -18.07 -17.55
CA GLY A 134 -36.98 -18.43 -18.08
C GLY A 134 -36.62 -19.90 -17.86
N GLY A 135 -37.61 -20.79 -17.82
CA GLY A 135 -37.44 -22.23 -17.57
C GLY A 135 -37.81 -22.70 -16.16
N ALA A 136 -38.03 -21.79 -15.21
CA ALA A 136 -38.33 -22.13 -13.82
C ALA A 136 -39.56 -23.05 -13.69
N ALA A 137 -40.63 -22.76 -14.42
CA ALA A 137 -41.87 -23.54 -14.39
C ALA A 137 -41.69 -25.00 -14.87
N LEU A 138 -40.67 -25.29 -15.68
CA LEU A 138 -40.40 -26.62 -16.22
C LEU A 138 -39.30 -27.37 -15.47
N THR A 139 -38.56 -26.67 -14.61
CA THR A 139 -37.35 -27.19 -13.96
C THR A 139 -37.43 -27.23 -12.44
N THR A 140 -38.56 -26.83 -11.83
CA THR A 140 -38.81 -27.02 -10.40
C THR A 140 -38.71 -28.50 -10.03
N ALA A 141 -37.66 -28.81 -9.28
CA ALA A 141 -37.32 -30.12 -8.79
C ALA A 141 -37.34 -30.12 -7.26
N ASP A 142 -38.13 -31.02 -6.68
CA ASP A 142 -38.10 -31.31 -5.25
C ASP A 142 -36.82 -32.10 -4.89
N GLU A 143 -36.54 -32.28 -3.60
CA GLU A 143 -35.39 -33.05 -3.13
C GLU A 143 -35.31 -34.44 -3.81
N ASN A 144 -34.13 -34.78 -4.32
CA ASN A 144 -33.81 -36.01 -5.06
C ASN A 144 -34.54 -36.18 -6.40
N GLU A 145 -35.32 -35.19 -6.84
CA GLU A 145 -35.94 -35.18 -8.16
C GLU A 145 -34.96 -34.72 -9.25
N SER A 146 -35.21 -35.17 -10.49
CA SER A 146 -34.57 -34.63 -11.68
C SER A 146 -35.63 -34.19 -12.69
N LYS A 147 -35.52 -32.96 -13.18
CA LYS A 147 -36.37 -32.43 -14.26
C LYS A 147 -35.52 -32.14 -15.49
N THR A 148 -36.02 -32.53 -16.66
CA THR A 148 -35.38 -32.20 -17.94
C THR A 148 -36.33 -31.33 -18.76
N ALA A 149 -35.82 -30.20 -19.23
CA ALA A 149 -36.54 -29.27 -20.08
C ALA A 149 -35.69 -28.87 -21.28
N ARG A 150 -36.34 -28.39 -22.35
CA ARG A 150 -35.69 -28.03 -23.61
C ARG A 150 -35.94 -26.58 -23.96
N PHE A 151 -34.89 -25.88 -24.38
CA PHE A 151 -34.94 -24.46 -24.73
C PHE A 151 -34.12 -24.18 -25.98
N LYS A 152 -34.74 -23.58 -27.00
CA LYS A 152 -34.01 -23.07 -28.18
C LYS A 152 -33.43 -21.69 -27.87
N LEU A 153 -32.15 -21.50 -28.16
CA LEU A 153 -31.44 -20.25 -27.92
C LEU A 153 -31.66 -19.28 -29.09
N LEU A 154 -32.54 -18.31 -28.88
CA LEU A 154 -32.95 -17.36 -29.93
C LEU A 154 -32.06 -16.10 -29.99
N HIS A 155 -31.40 -15.74 -28.89
CA HIS A 155 -30.72 -14.45 -28.79
C HIS A 155 -29.27 -14.64 -28.32
N PRO A 156 -28.27 -14.18 -29.09
CA PRO A 156 -26.89 -14.16 -28.64
C PRO A 156 -26.66 -13.05 -27.62
N GLY A 157 -25.79 -13.32 -26.65
CA GLY A 157 -25.56 -12.43 -25.51
C GLY A 157 -24.90 -13.14 -24.33
N LEU A 158 -24.56 -12.36 -23.31
CA LEU A 158 -24.17 -12.88 -21.99
C LEU A 158 -25.33 -12.72 -21.02
N TYR A 159 -25.83 -13.83 -20.48
CA TYR A 159 -27.04 -13.88 -19.67
C TYR A 159 -26.77 -14.46 -18.30
N VAL A 160 -27.43 -13.90 -17.29
CA VAL A 160 -27.50 -14.52 -15.97
C VAL A 160 -28.46 -15.70 -16.01
N TYR A 161 -28.15 -16.73 -15.24
CA TYR A 161 -29.15 -17.69 -14.79
C TYR A 161 -29.13 -17.76 -13.27
N HIS A 162 -30.27 -18.00 -12.64
CA HIS A 162 -30.38 -18.12 -11.20
C HIS A 162 -31.56 -19.01 -10.79
N CYS A 163 -31.61 -19.41 -9.52
CA CYS A 163 -32.80 -20.07 -8.99
C CYS A 163 -33.94 -19.05 -8.81
N ALA A 164 -35.16 -19.47 -9.09
CA ALA A 164 -36.40 -18.70 -8.99
C ALA A 164 -37.49 -19.46 -8.19
N ALA A 165 -37.10 -20.44 -7.37
CA ALA A 165 -37.97 -21.04 -6.38
C ALA A 165 -38.26 -20.02 -5.25
N ALA A 166 -39.43 -20.12 -4.64
CA ALA A 166 -39.84 -19.18 -3.59
C ALA A 166 -39.21 -19.54 -2.23
N PRO A 167 -38.68 -18.56 -1.46
CA PRO A 167 -38.59 -17.13 -1.77
C PRO A 167 -37.35 -16.81 -2.63
N VAL A 168 -37.56 -16.31 -3.85
CA VAL A 168 -36.51 -16.03 -4.85
C VAL A 168 -35.28 -15.28 -4.30
N PRO A 169 -35.42 -14.16 -3.55
CA PRO A 169 -34.24 -13.43 -3.08
C PRO A 169 -33.33 -14.25 -2.17
N VAL A 170 -33.88 -15.21 -1.40
CA VAL A 170 -33.10 -16.08 -0.50
C VAL A 170 -32.23 -17.03 -1.31
N HIS A 171 -32.79 -17.65 -2.35
CA HIS A 171 -32.02 -18.56 -3.20
C HIS A 171 -30.88 -17.84 -3.93
N ILE A 172 -31.12 -16.63 -4.43
CA ILE A 172 -30.10 -15.81 -5.08
C ILE A 172 -29.03 -15.40 -4.06
N ALA A 173 -29.43 -14.81 -2.93
CA ALA A 173 -28.50 -14.34 -1.89
C ALA A 173 -27.63 -15.46 -1.31
N ASN A 174 -28.13 -16.70 -1.28
CA ASN A 174 -27.36 -17.85 -0.81
C ASN A 174 -26.38 -18.41 -1.85
N GLY A 175 -26.36 -17.92 -3.09
CA GLY A 175 -25.34 -18.30 -4.09
C GLY A 175 -25.85 -18.96 -5.38
N MET A 176 -27.17 -19.11 -5.56
CA MET A 176 -27.72 -19.85 -6.71
C MET A 176 -27.82 -18.99 -7.97
N TYR A 177 -26.68 -18.71 -8.60
CA TYR A 177 -26.59 -17.95 -9.84
C TYR A 177 -25.37 -18.36 -10.68
N GLY A 178 -25.39 -18.07 -11.97
CA GLY A 178 -24.24 -18.20 -12.87
C GLY A 178 -24.45 -17.50 -14.20
N LEU A 179 -23.54 -17.73 -15.16
CA LEU A 179 -23.58 -17.11 -16.49
C LEU A 179 -23.71 -18.14 -17.62
N MET A 180 -24.53 -17.79 -18.62
CA MET A 180 -24.59 -18.43 -19.92
C MET A 180 -24.17 -17.44 -21.00
N TYR A 181 -23.15 -17.78 -21.78
CA TYR A 181 -22.79 -17.06 -22.99
C TYR A 181 -23.34 -17.76 -24.23
N VAL A 182 -24.24 -17.08 -24.93
CA VAL A 182 -24.79 -17.50 -26.22
C VAL A 182 -23.99 -16.82 -27.32
N GLN A 183 -23.04 -17.55 -27.87
CA GLN A 183 -22.17 -17.11 -28.96
C GLN A 183 -23.00 -16.80 -30.22
N PRO A 184 -22.83 -15.64 -30.88
CA PRO A 184 -23.42 -15.35 -32.17
C PRO A 184 -23.19 -16.47 -33.19
N ALA A 185 -24.21 -16.76 -34.01
CA ALA A 185 -24.12 -17.75 -35.06
C ALA A 185 -23.10 -17.35 -36.13
N ASP A 186 -23.07 -16.06 -36.46
CA ASP A 186 -22.14 -15.42 -37.38
C ASP A 186 -21.52 -14.19 -36.71
N GLY A 187 -20.22 -13.97 -36.93
CA GLY A 187 -19.53 -12.77 -36.44
C GLY A 187 -19.39 -12.70 -34.92
N ASP A 188 -18.80 -13.74 -34.31
CA ASP A 188 -18.51 -13.78 -32.88
C ASP A 188 -17.58 -12.64 -32.42
N LEU A 189 -17.55 -12.42 -31.10
CA LEU A 189 -16.63 -11.52 -30.44
C LEU A 189 -15.18 -11.79 -30.87
N PRO A 190 -14.34 -10.75 -31.02
CA PRO A 190 -12.95 -10.91 -31.45
C PRO A 190 -12.20 -11.88 -30.55
N ARG A 191 -11.31 -12.67 -31.15
CA ARG A 191 -10.43 -13.59 -30.43
C ARG A 191 -9.56 -12.83 -29.42
N VAL A 192 -9.41 -13.42 -28.24
CA VAL A 192 -8.53 -12.95 -27.16
C VAL A 192 -7.59 -14.08 -26.72
N ASP A 193 -6.58 -13.74 -25.92
CA ASP A 193 -5.57 -14.69 -25.44
C ASP A 193 -6.01 -15.38 -24.14
N ARG A 194 -6.80 -14.68 -23.31
CA ARG A 194 -7.33 -15.16 -22.02
C ARG A 194 -8.80 -14.78 -21.88
N GLU A 195 -9.61 -15.71 -21.36
CA GLU A 195 -11.00 -15.47 -20.98
C GLU A 195 -11.20 -15.85 -19.51
N TYR A 196 -11.89 -14.99 -18.75
CA TYR A 196 -12.19 -15.20 -17.34
C TYR A 196 -13.67 -15.01 -17.03
N TYR A 197 -14.15 -15.80 -16.08
CA TYR A 197 -15.49 -15.73 -15.52
C TYR A 197 -15.44 -15.13 -14.12
N VAL A 198 -16.08 -13.97 -13.95
CA VAL A 198 -16.15 -13.26 -12.66
C VAL A 198 -17.59 -12.87 -12.41
N MET A 199 -18.12 -13.16 -11.23
CA MET A 199 -19.48 -12.77 -10.86
C MET A 199 -19.48 -12.09 -9.49
N GLN A 200 -20.03 -10.90 -9.41
CA GLN A 200 -20.26 -10.18 -8.17
C GLN A 200 -21.56 -10.66 -7.51
N SER A 201 -21.54 -10.72 -6.19
CA SER A 201 -22.71 -11.08 -5.38
C SER A 201 -22.64 -10.46 -4.00
N GLU A 202 -23.80 -10.26 -3.40
CA GLU A 202 -23.95 -9.82 -2.03
C GLU A 202 -24.32 -10.99 -1.12
N PHE A 203 -23.78 -11.01 0.09
CA PHE A 203 -24.19 -11.93 1.15
C PHE A 203 -24.67 -11.15 2.36
N TYR A 204 -25.80 -11.58 2.91
CA TYR A 204 -26.44 -11.00 4.09
C TYR A 204 -26.42 -12.05 5.18
N HIS A 205 -25.78 -11.73 6.30
CA HIS A 205 -25.77 -12.62 7.44
C HIS A 205 -26.11 -11.90 8.73
N GLU A 206 -26.74 -12.63 9.65
CA GLU A 206 -26.96 -12.18 11.02
C GLU A 206 -25.62 -12.12 11.77
N PRO A 207 -25.52 -11.31 12.86
CA PRO A 207 -24.39 -11.41 13.76
C PRO A 207 -24.16 -12.85 14.22
N PRO A 208 -22.91 -13.29 14.42
CA PRO A 208 -22.62 -14.64 14.86
C PRO A 208 -23.27 -14.91 16.22
N GLU A 209 -23.94 -16.06 16.35
CA GLU A 209 -24.51 -16.50 17.62
C GLU A 209 -23.43 -16.67 18.69
N ILE A 210 -23.75 -16.34 19.94
CA ILE A 210 -22.84 -16.59 21.07
C ILE A 210 -23.09 -18.00 21.58
N LEU A 211 -22.05 -18.84 21.53
CA LEU A 211 -22.10 -20.22 22.00
C LEU A 211 -22.09 -20.28 23.55
N ASP A 212 -22.44 -21.44 24.11
CA ASP A 212 -22.48 -21.67 25.57
C ASP A 212 -21.14 -21.38 26.28
N ASP A 213 -20.02 -21.40 25.56
CA ASP A 213 -18.69 -21.08 26.06
C ASP A 213 -18.33 -19.58 25.99
N GLY A 214 -19.29 -18.73 25.60
CA GLY A 214 -19.15 -17.29 25.48
C GLY A 214 -18.45 -16.80 24.21
N ARG A 215 -18.06 -17.70 23.29
CA ARG A 215 -17.40 -17.31 22.02
C ARG A 215 -18.41 -17.15 20.88
N PRO A 216 -18.18 -16.24 19.93
CA PRO A 216 -18.98 -16.17 18.71
C PRO A 216 -18.83 -17.42 17.85
N SER A 217 -19.93 -17.87 17.25
CA SER A 217 -19.94 -18.94 16.25
C SER A 217 -19.09 -18.56 15.04
N LYS A 218 -18.42 -19.57 14.47
CA LYS A 218 -17.71 -19.43 13.20
C LYS A 218 -18.63 -19.60 12.00
N VAL A 219 -19.90 -19.92 12.21
CA VAL A 219 -20.92 -20.05 11.17
C VAL A 219 -21.92 -18.92 11.38
N VAL A 220 -22.22 -18.20 10.31
CA VAL A 220 -23.24 -17.14 10.31
C VAL A 220 -24.38 -17.54 9.38
N GLU A 221 -25.60 -17.17 9.74
CA GLU A 221 -26.83 -17.54 9.03
C GLU A 221 -27.34 -16.38 8.18
N PHE A 222 -28.16 -16.68 7.16
CA PHE A 222 -28.74 -15.66 6.28
C PHE A 222 -29.63 -14.66 7.05
N SER A 223 -29.44 -13.36 6.78
CA SER A 223 -30.30 -12.30 7.32
C SER A 223 -31.29 -11.80 6.26
N TYR A 224 -32.55 -12.25 6.38
CA TYR A 224 -33.63 -11.71 5.55
C TYR A 224 -33.87 -10.21 5.78
N PRO A 225 -33.86 -9.67 7.02
CA PRO A 225 -34.00 -8.24 7.26
C PRO A 225 -32.93 -7.39 6.57
N ASN A 226 -31.66 -7.79 6.65
CA ASN A 226 -30.57 -7.07 5.99
C ASN A 226 -30.69 -7.16 4.46
N GLY A 227 -31.11 -8.32 3.94
CA GLY A 227 -31.43 -8.50 2.53
C GLY A 227 -32.54 -7.57 2.05
N LEU A 228 -33.60 -7.40 2.83
CA LEU A 228 -34.72 -6.50 2.53
C LEU A 228 -34.33 -5.02 2.63
N ALA A 229 -33.41 -4.67 3.53
CA ALA A 229 -32.88 -3.32 3.69
C ALA A 229 -31.79 -2.96 2.67
N GLU A 230 -31.36 -3.92 1.84
CA GLU A 230 -30.22 -3.78 0.93
C GLU A 230 -28.91 -3.42 1.65
N GLU A 231 -28.73 -3.95 2.87
CA GLU A 231 -27.56 -3.72 3.71
C GLU A 231 -26.69 -4.98 3.78
N PRO A 232 -25.89 -5.29 2.74
CA PRO A 232 -25.11 -6.52 2.74
C PRO A 232 -23.99 -6.47 3.76
N SER A 233 -23.79 -7.59 4.45
CA SER A 233 -22.61 -7.81 5.28
C SER A 233 -21.36 -7.86 4.39
N LEU A 234 -21.49 -8.49 3.21
CA LEU A 234 -20.40 -8.72 2.25
C LEU A 234 -20.83 -8.45 0.82
N VAL A 235 -19.89 -7.96 0.02
CA VAL A 235 -19.99 -7.87 -1.45
C VAL A 235 -18.73 -8.50 -1.98
N VAL A 236 -18.82 -9.59 -2.74
CA VAL A 236 -17.65 -10.40 -3.13
C VAL A 236 -17.67 -10.78 -4.59
N PHE A 237 -16.51 -11.14 -5.13
CA PHE A 237 -16.42 -11.84 -6.41
C PHE A 237 -16.30 -13.34 -6.19
N ASN A 238 -17.00 -14.12 -6.99
CA ASN A 238 -16.90 -15.59 -7.01
C ASN A 238 -17.13 -16.25 -5.63
N GLY A 239 -18.10 -15.73 -4.87
CA GLY A 239 -18.68 -16.39 -3.71
C GLY A 239 -17.94 -16.23 -2.37
N SER A 240 -16.74 -15.63 -2.32
CA SER A 240 -16.06 -15.34 -1.04
C SER A 240 -15.02 -14.22 -1.15
N GLU A 241 -14.63 -13.63 -0.01
CA GLU A 241 -13.64 -12.54 0.03
C GLU A 241 -12.25 -12.94 -0.53
N SER A 242 -11.93 -14.23 -0.52
CA SER A 242 -10.61 -14.74 -0.93
C SER A 242 -10.59 -15.35 -2.33
N ALA A 243 -11.73 -15.44 -3.01
CA ALA A 243 -11.87 -16.24 -4.24
C ALA A 243 -10.91 -15.82 -5.36
N LEU A 244 -10.63 -14.52 -5.48
CA LEU A 244 -9.77 -13.94 -6.52
C LEU A 244 -8.59 -13.12 -5.96
N THR A 245 -8.19 -13.33 -4.71
CA THR A 245 -7.15 -12.52 -4.06
C THR A 245 -5.76 -13.18 -4.15
N ARG A 246 -4.87 -12.97 -3.17
CA ARG A 246 -3.45 -13.37 -3.23
C ARG A 246 -3.25 -14.87 -3.48
N ASP A 247 -4.15 -15.71 -2.97
CA ASP A 247 -4.03 -17.16 -3.09
C ASP A 247 -4.42 -17.67 -4.48
N LYS A 248 -5.36 -16.99 -5.14
CA LYS A 248 -5.95 -17.41 -6.42
C LYS A 248 -6.18 -16.23 -7.39
N PRO A 249 -5.14 -15.44 -7.72
CA PRO A 249 -5.29 -14.32 -8.63
C PRO A 249 -5.51 -14.84 -10.06
N LEU A 250 -6.22 -14.06 -10.87
CA LEU A 250 -6.23 -14.21 -12.32
C LEU A 250 -4.82 -13.94 -12.86
N LYS A 251 -4.46 -14.50 -14.02
CA LYS A 251 -3.09 -14.39 -14.57
C LYS A 251 -3.08 -13.98 -16.04
N ALA A 252 -2.13 -13.15 -16.44
CA ALA A 252 -1.88 -12.85 -17.84
C ALA A 252 -0.41 -12.50 -18.07
N LYS A 253 -0.05 -12.28 -19.33
CA LYS A 253 1.25 -11.77 -19.74
C LYS A 253 1.13 -10.42 -20.44
N THR A 254 2.19 -9.61 -20.38
CA THR A 254 2.26 -8.40 -21.22
C THR A 254 2.16 -8.80 -22.69
N GLY A 255 1.40 -8.03 -23.46
CA GLY A 255 1.04 -8.36 -24.83
C GLY A 255 -0.20 -9.24 -24.98
N GLU A 256 -0.73 -9.90 -23.94
CA GLU A 256 -1.98 -10.66 -24.03
C GLU A 256 -3.21 -9.74 -23.97
N THR A 257 -4.28 -10.15 -24.65
CA THR A 257 -5.63 -9.57 -24.55
C THR A 257 -6.46 -10.42 -23.60
N VAL A 258 -7.07 -9.81 -22.60
CA VAL A 258 -7.87 -10.47 -21.57
C VAL A 258 -9.33 -10.07 -21.75
N ARG A 259 -10.23 -11.05 -21.82
CA ARG A 259 -11.68 -10.86 -21.72
C ARG A 259 -12.19 -11.31 -20.37
N ILE A 260 -13.05 -10.51 -19.74
CA ILE A 260 -13.79 -10.90 -18.55
C ILE A 260 -15.27 -10.91 -18.89
N PHE A 261 -15.91 -12.07 -18.73
CA PHE A 261 -17.35 -12.22 -18.66
C PHE A 261 -17.76 -11.91 -17.23
N PHE A 262 -18.24 -10.68 -17.01
CA PHE A 262 -18.56 -10.17 -15.69
C PHE A 262 -20.08 -10.19 -15.47
N GLY A 263 -20.53 -10.92 -14.46
CA GLY A 263 -21.94 -10.92 -14.02
C GLY A 263 -22.11 -10.14 -12.72
N ASN A 264 -23.29 -9.58 -12.51
CA ASN A 264 -23.72 -9.13 -11.19
C ASN A 264 -24.98 -9.89 -10.80
N ALA A 265 -24.84 -10.85 -9.89
CA ALA A 265 -25.96 -11.61 -9.36
C ALA A 265 -26.92 -10.73 -8.53
N GLY A 266 -26.39 -9.69 -7.88
CA GLY A 266 -27.09 -8.95 -6.84
C GLY A 266 -27.16 -9.73 -5.52
N PRO A 267 -28.32 -9.78 -4.84
CA PRO A 267 -29.65 -9.55 -5.43
C PRO A 267 -30.05 -8.07 -5.62
N ASN A 268 -29.37 -7.10 -5.00
CA ASN A 268 -29.90 -5.74 -4.88
C ASN A 268 -29.04 -4.65 -5.55
N LEU A 269 -27.73 -4.68 -5.32
CA LEU A 269 -26.83 -3.58 -5.62
C LEU A 269 -26.33 -3.62 -7.06
N ILE A 270 -26.22 -2.43 -7.67
CA ILE A 270 -25.54 -2.22 -8.95
C ILE A 270 -24.03 -2.22 -8.71
N SER A 271 -23.26 -3.00 -9.47
CA SER A 271 -21.80 -2.96 -9.46
C SER A 271 -21.29 -1.79 -10.31
N SER A 272 -20.38 -0.98 -9.76
CA SER A 272 -19.58 -0.03 -10.54
C SER A 272 -18.25 -0.67 -10.93
N PHE A 273 -18.30 -1.68 -11.80
CA PHE A 273 -17.15 -2.53 -12.09
C PHE A 273 -16.00 -1.76 -12.74
N HIS A 274 -14.82 -1.86 -12.11
CA HIS A 274 -13.58 -1.21 -12.54
C HIS A 274 -12.39 -2.16 -12.33
N VAL A 275 -11.35 -1.97 -13.14
CA VAL A 275 -10.04 -2.62 -12.97
C VAL A 275 -8.98 -1.55 -12.79
N ILE A 276 -8.51 -1.37 -11.56
CA ILE A 276 -7.50 -0.38 -11.18
C ILE A 276 -6.23 -0.60 -12.01
N GLY A 277 -5.75 0.49 -12.60
CA GLY A 277 -4.56 0.50 -13.48
C GLY A 277 -4.85 0.23 -14.95
N SER A 278 -6.11 0.01 -15.35
CA SER A 278 -6.50 -0.28 -16.74
C SER A 278 -7.77 0.46 -17.18
N ASN A 279 -7.96 0.52 -18.50
CA ASN A 279 -9.22 0.89 -19.15
C ASN A 279 -9.72 -0.30 -19.98
N PHE A 280 -11.04 -0.43 -20.10
CA PHE A 280 -11.64 -1.44 -20.96
C PHE A 280 -11.53 -1.02 -22.43
N LYS A 281 -10.74 -1.77 -23.21
CA LYS A 281 -10.59 -1.58 -24.66
C LYS A 281 -11.95 -1.70 -25.36
N ASN A 282 -12.71 -2.73 -25.01
CA ASN A 282 -14.09 -2.93 -25.45
C ASN A 282 -14.98 -3.18 -24.23
N VAL A 283 -16.19 -2.63 -24.23
CA VAL A 283 -17.27 -2.92 -23.27
C VAL A 283 -18.54 -3.24 -24.03
N TYR A 284 -19.01 -4.47 -23.87
CA TYR A 284 -20.28 -4.97 -24.37
C TYR A 284 -21.30 -4.82 -23.23
N ARG A 285 -21.89 -3.62 -23.16
CA ARG A 285 -22.77 -3.22 -22.05
C ARG A 285 -23.98 -4.13 -21.98
N GLU A 286 -24.43 -4.43 -20.77
CA GLU A 286 -25.66 -5.17 -20.50
C GLU A 286 -25.72 -6.56 -21.20
N GLY A 287 -24.56 -7.11 -21.57
CA GLY A 287 -24.43 -8.40 -22.24
C GLY A 287 -24.71 -8.36 -23.75
N ASP A 288 -24.90 -7.18 -24.36
CA ASP A 288 -25.10 -7.01 -25.80
C ASP A 288 -23.79 -7.20 -26.57
N VAL A 289 -23.68 -8.33 -27.27
CA VAL A 289 -22.51 -8.75 -28.04
C VAL A 289 -22.67 -8.54 -29.55
N LEU A 290 -23.81 -7.98 -29.98
CA LEU A 290 -24.08 -7.69 -31.39
C LEU A 290 -23.79 -6.22 -31.71
N SER A 291 -24.14 -5.32 -30.79
CA SER A 291 -23.86 -3.90 -30.99
C SER A 291 -22.35 -3.61 -30.93
N PRO A 292 -21.87 -2.59 -31.67
CA PRO A 292 -20.50 -2.13 -31.53
C PRO A 292 -20.16 -1.82 -30.06
N PRO A 293 -19.04 -2.33 -29.52
CA PRO A 293 -18.72 -2.13 -28.12
C PRO A 293 -18.35 -0.69 -27.82
N GLY A 294 -18.65 -0.24 -26.60
CA GLY A 294 -18.06 0.97 -26.06
C GLY A 294 -16.53 0.81 -25.96
N ARG A 295 -15.77 1.89 -26.17
CA ARG A 295 -14.31 1.83 -26.20
C ARG A 295 -13.68 2.72 -25.13
N PHE A 296 -12.60 2.23 -24.53
CA PHE A 296 -11.76 2.95 -23.54
C PHE A 296 -12.50 3.43 -22.29
N ILE A 297 -13.56 2.73 -21.90
CA ILE A 297 -14.36 3.04 -20.71
C ILE A 297 -13.57 2.61 -19.47
N SER A 298 -13.51 3.47 -18.45
CA SER A 298 -12.82 3.15 -17.19
C SER A 298 -13.66 2.28 -16.26
N THR A 299 -14.95 2.59 -16.14
CA THR A 299 -15.88 1.97 -15.18
C THR A 299 -17.22 1.73 -15.86
N VAL A 300 -17.83 0.57 -15.61
CA VAL A 300 -19.14 0.22 -16.18
C VAL A 300 -20.12 -0.15 -15.08
N ALA A 301 -21.33 0.41 -15.14
CA ALA A 301 -22.41 0.00 -14.26
C ALA A 301 -22.99 -1.34 -14.73
N VAL A 302 -23.15 -2.29 -13.81
CA VAL A 302 -23.72 -3.61 -14.07
C VAL A 302 -24.87 -3.83 -13.09
N PRO A 303 -26.14 -3.73 -13.55
CA PRO A 303 -27.31 -3.94 -12.70
C PRO A 303 -27.36 -5.33 -12.07
N PRO A 304 -28.02 -5.53 -10.92
CA PRO A 304 -28.29 -6.86 -10.39
C PRO A 304 -29.11 -7.67 -11.41
N GLY A 305 -28.81 -8.96 -11.54
CA GLY A 305 -29.41 -9.82 -12.56
C GLY A 305 -28.96 -9.51 -13.99
N SER A 306 -27.85 -8.78 -14.17
CA SER A 306 -27.30 -8.42 -15.48
C SER A 306 -25.82 -8.80 -15.59
N ALA A 307 -25.25 -8.62 -16.78
CA ALA A 307 -23.87 -8.94 -17.08
C ALA A 307 -23.27 -7.93 -18.07
N THR A 308 -21.95 -7.97 -18.22
CA THR A 308 -21.19 -7.20 -19.20
C THR A 308 -19.99 -8.02 -19.64
N VAL A 309 -19.51 -7.79 -20.86
CA VAL A 309 -18.24 -8.35 -21.32
C VAL A 309 -17.26 -7.19 -21.47
N VAL A 310 -16.05 -7.34 -20.92
CA VAL A 310 -14.99 -6.35 -21.08
C VAL A 310 -13.73 -6.98 -21.65
N ASP A 311 -13.11 -6.30 -22.60
CA ASP A 311 -11.78 -6.66 -23.12
C ASP A 311 -10.75 -5.65 -22.63
N MET A 312 -9.56 -6.12 -22.26
CA MET A 312 -8.42 -5.30 -21.89
C MET A 312 -7.16 -5.77 -22.62
N LYS A 313 -6.25 -4.84 -22.93
CA LYS A 313 -4.92 -5.16 -23.46
C LYS A 313 -3.90 -4.98 -22.35
N MET A 314 -3.21 -6.05 -21.98
CA MET A 314 -2.20 -6.01 -20.92
C MET A 314 -0.91 -5.46 -21.51
N VAL A 315 -0.58 -4.21 -21.20
CA VAL A 315 0.59 -3.52 -21.80
C VAL A 315 1.77 -3.41 -20.85
N VAL A 316 1.53 -3.46 -19.55
CA VAL A 316 2.51 -3.24 -18.47
C VAL A 316 2.37 -4.39 -17.46
N PRO A 317 3.47 -4.91 -16.89
CA PRO A 317 3.40 -5.95 -15.87
C PRO A 317 3.00 -5.36 -14.51
N GLY A 318 2.38 -6.16 -13.65
CA GLY A 318 1.94 -5.73 -12.33
C GLY A 318 0.64 -6.41 -11.88
N THR A 319 0.15 -6.01 -10.71
CA THR A 319 -1.15 -6.46 -10.19
C THR A 319 -2.21 -5.42 -10.52
N TYR A 320 -3.21 -5.83 -11.29
CA TYR A 320 -4.40 -5.05 -11.61
C TYR A 320 -5.54 -5.48 -10.69
N THR A 321 -6.18 -4.53 -10.02
CA THR A 321 -7.19 -4.83 -9.00
C THR A 321 -8.60 -4.66 -9.54
N LEU A 322 -9.36 -5.75 -9.62
CA LEU A 322 -10.80 -5.74 -9.91
C LEU A 322 -11.53 -5.22 -8.67
N VAL A 323 -12.44 -4.26 -8.85
CA VAL A 323 -13.23 -3.67 -7.77
C VAL A 323 -14.65 -3.33 -8.19
N ASP A 324 -15.55 -3.28 -7.21
CA ASP A 324 -16.73 -2.43 -7.28
C ASP A 324 -16.37 -1.01 -6.80
N HIS A 325 -16.47 -0.02 -7.69
CA HIS A 325 -16.02 1.34 -7.42
C HIS A 325 -17.01 2.17 -6.56
N ALA A 326 -18.13 1.58 -6.11
CA ALA A 326 -18.76 2.03 -4.87
C ALA A 326 -17.84 1.65 -3.68
N ILE A 327 -16.76 2.41 -3.53
CA ILE A 327 -15.44 1.89 -3.15
C ILE A 327 -15.35 1.27 -1.75
N PHE A 328 -16.21 1.67 -0.80
CA PHE A 328 -16.29 1.01 0.51
C PHE A 328 -16.71 -0.46 0.44
N ARG A 329 -17.24 -0.93 -0.70
CA ARG A 329 -17.49 -2.35 -0.94
C ARG A 329 -16.21 -3.17 -1.05
N LEU A 330 -15.05 -2.53 -1.31
CA LEU A 330 -13.75 -3.17 -1.19
C LEU A 330 -13.53 -3.71 0.24
N ASP A 331 -13.88 -2.92 1.26
CA ASP A 331 -13.80 -3.35 2.68
C ASP A 331 -14.84 -4.42 3.03
N LYS A 332 -15.87 -4.59 2.19
CA LYS A 332 -16.84 -5.68 2.25
C LYS A 332 -16.46 -6.91 1.40
N GLY A 333 -15.26 -6.91 0.79
CA GLY A 333 -14.71 -8.06 0.06
C GLY A 333 -14.76 -7.97 -1.48
N ALA A 334 -15.18 -6.84 -2.07
CA ALA A 334 -15.38 -6.72 -3.53
C ALA A 334 -14.05 -6.44 -4.24
N VAL A 335 -13.10 -7.37 -4.08
CA VAL A 335 -11.72 -7.24 -4.54
C VAL A 335 -11.24 -8.51 -5.22
N GLY A 336 -10.56 -8.37 -6.35
CA GLY A 336 -9.85 -9.45 -7.03
C GLY A 336 -8.58 -8.95 -7.69
N PHE A 337 -7.63 -9.84 -7.95
CA PHE A 337 -6.35 -9.50 -8.55
C PHE A 337 -6.16 -10.20 -9.90
N LEU A 338 -5.68 -9.45 -10.88
CA LEU A 338 -5.15 -9.92 -12.15
C LEU A 338 -3.65 -9.63 -12.19
N ASN A 339 -2.84 -10.68 -12.05
CA ASN A 339 -1.40 -10.58 -12.05
C ASN A 339 -0.86 -10.74 -13.48
N VAL A 340 -0.26 -9.67 -13.99
CA VAL A 340 0.32 -9.61 -15.33
C VAL A 340 1.84 -9.71 -15.21
N SER A 341 2.42 -10.74 -15.81
CA SER A 341 3.87 -10.94 -15.87
C SER A 341 4.45 -10.46 -17.20
N GLY A 342 5.71 -10.01 -17.23
CA GLY A 342 6.39 -9.64 -18.46
C GLY A 342 7.35 -8.47 -18.28
N LYS A 343 7.92 -8.00 -19.40
CA LYS A 343 8.87 -6.88 -19.38
C LYS A 343 8.16 -5.55 -19.04
N PRO A 344 8.71 -4.72 -18.14
CA PRO A 344 8.23 -3.36 -17.91
C PRO A 344 8.19 -2.53 -19.20
N ARG A 345 7.27 -1.56 -19.23
CA ARG A 345 7.10 -0.60 -20.33
C ARG A 345 7.09 0.81 -19.73
N GLU A 346 8.27 1.30 -19.38
CA GLU A 346 8.46 2.62 -18.75
C GLU A 346 7.91 3.78 -19.58
N ASP A 347 7.85 3.61 -20.91
CA ASP A 347 7.22 4.56 -21.83
C ASP A 347 5.70 4.69 -21.64
N ILE A 348 5.05 3.74 -20.96
CA ILE A 348 3.60 3.72 -20.67
C ILE A 348 3.35 3.90 -19.17
N TYR A 349 3.99 3.06 -18.36
CA TYR A 349 3.85 3.02 -16.90
C TYR A 349 5.19 2.56 -16.32
N GLY A 350 6.03 3.54 -16.05
CA GLY A 350 7.06 3.45 -15.04
C GLY A 350 6.71 4.45 -13.96
N THR A 351 7.57 4.55 -12.95
CA THR A 351 7.76 5.88 -12.38
C THR A 351 8.00 6.82 -13.55
N ALA A 352 7.39 8.00 -13.52
CA ALA A 352 8.01 9.09 -14.23
C ALA A 352 9.39 9.25 -13.57
N ASN A 353 10.39 8.54 -14.10
CA ASN A 353 11.39 9.29 -14.79
C ASN A 353 10.58 10.17 -15.75
N ILE A 354 10.17 11.34 -15.25
CA ILE A 354 10.54 12.53 -15.99
C ILE A 354 11.96 12.11 -16.41
N THR A 355 12.19 11.88 -17.68
CA THR A 355 13.42 12.41 -18.21
C THR A 355 13.31 13.90 -17.90
N MET A 356 13.50 14.29 -16.63
CA MET A 356 14.71 14.88 -16.17
C MET A 356 15.66 14.62 -17.32
N ASN A 357 15.67 15.59 -18.24
CA ASN A 357 16.85 15.84 -19.01
C ASN A 357 18.03 15.43 -18.11
N PRO A 358 19.09 14.79 -18.62
CA PRO A 358 20.26 14.42 -17.80
C PRO A 358 20.90 15.57 -16.98
N THR A 359 20.27 16.75 -16.97
CA THR A 359 20.39 17.93 -16.11
C THR A 359 19.61 17.96 -14.78
N THR A 360 18.71 17.04 -14.39
CA THR A 360 17.86 17.23 -13.16
C THR A 360 17.81 16.11 -12.11
N THR A 361 18.65 15.08 -12.23
CA THR A 361 19.10 14.32 -11.03
C THR A 361 20.55 14.73 -10.80
N PRO A 362 20.91 15.28 -9.63
CA PRO A 362 22.32 15.58 -9.37
C PRO A 362 23.11 14.27 -9.52
N PRO A 363 24.24 14.27 -10.26
CA PRO A 363 25.06 13.08 -10.34
C PRO A 363 25.43 12.66 -8.91
N LEU A 364 25.25 11.37 -8.61
CA LEU A 364 25.63 10.83 -7.31
C LEU A 364 27.10 11.21 -7.02
N ASN A 365 27.33 11.95 -5.96
CA ASN A 365 28.67 12.30 -5.49
C ASN A 365 29.27 11.14 -4.69
N TRP A 366 29.14 9.93 -5.24
CA TRP A 366 29.64 8.70 -4.65
C TRP A 366 31.09 8.47 -5.07
N LYS A 367 31.82 7.75 -4.22
CA LYS A 367 33.18 7.33 -4.50
C LYS A 367 33.20 6.37 -5.68
N LYS A 368 34.22 6.50 -6.53
CA LYS A 368 34.38 5.73 -7.79
C LYS A 368 35.65 4.90 -7.84
N ASP A 369 36.47 4.96 -6.80
CA ASP A 369 37.60 4.07 -6.61
C ASP A 369 37.13 2.64 -6.36
N ASP A 370 38.01 1.68 -6.63
CA ASP A 370 37.69 0.27 -6.52
C ASP A 370 37.54 -0.14 -5.04
N ILE A 371 36.28 -0.26 -4.58
CA ILE A 371 35.94 -0.65 -3.21
C ILE A 371 36.56 -1.98 -2.81
N GLU A 372 36.82 -2.88 -3.76
CA GLU A 372 37.38 -4.21 -3.50
C GLU A 372 38.87 -4.15 -3.14
N GLN A 373 39.54 -3.04 -3.47
CA GLN A 373 40.93 -2.78 -3.07
C GLN A 373 41.03 -2.12 -1.69
N ASN A 374 39.90 -1.75 -1.08
CA ASN A 374 39.89 -1.16 0.25
C ASN A 374 40.18 -2.24 1.32
N LYS A 375 41.41 -2.23 1.84
CA LYS A 375 41.88 -3.19 2.84
C LYS A 375 41.05 -3.19 4.12
N ASP A 376 40.42 -2.07 4.47
CA ASP A 376 39.59 -1.96 5.66
C ASP A 376 38.26 -2.71 5.51
N LEU A 377 37.86 -3.05 4.27
CA LEU A 377 36.62 -3.77 3.94
C LEU A 377 36.88 -5.22 3.51
N ALA A 378 38.12 -5.73 3.62
CA ALA A 378 38.50 -7.07 3.17
C ALA A 378 37.76 -8.22 3.88
N PHE A 379 37.09 -7.92 5.01
CA PHE A 379 36.26 -8.88 5.73
C PHE A 379 34.85 -9.07 5.12
N ILE A 380 34.46 -8.20 4.17
CA ILE A 380 33.16 -8.27 3.50
C ILE A 380 33.29 -9.15 2.25
N ASN A 381 32.45 -10.18 2.17
CA ASN A 381 32.34 -11.03 0.99
C ASN A 381 31.25 -10.50 0.05
N TRP A 382 31.67 -9.75 -0.96
CA TRP A 382 30.78 -9.13 -1.93
C TRP A 382 29.98 -10.14 -2.76
N ASP A 383 30.59 -11.27 -3.13
CA ASP A 383 29.90 -12.33 -3.88
C ASP A 383 28.77 -12.97 -3.05
N ALA A 384 29.00 -13.15 -1.74
CA ALA A 384 27.97 -13.65 -0.83
C ALA A 384 26.81 -12.66 -0.72
N LEU A 385 27.09 -11.35 -0.65
CA LEU A 385 26.08 -10.30 -0.63
C LEU A 385 25.23 -10.32 -1.92
N GLN A 386 25.87 -10.48 -3.08
CA GLN A 386 25.18 -10.56 -4.37
C GLN A 386 24.27 -11.79 -4.46
N ARG A 387 24.73 -12.95 -3.99
CA ARG A 387 23.91 -14.17 -3.89
C ARG A 387 22.73 -13.98 -2.94
N PHE A 388 22.96 -13.38 -1.78
CA PHE A 388 21.90 -13.11 -0.80
C PHE A 388 20.83 -12.17 -1.37
N ALA A 389 21.24 -11.10 -2.04
CA ALA A 389 20.33 -10.16 -2.70
C ALA A 389 19.48 -10.85 -3.78
N THR A 390 20.10 -11.68 -4.62
CA THR A 390 19.41 -12.44 -5.67
C THR A 390 18.39 -13.43 -5.08
N ALA A 391 18.78 -14.15 -4.02
CA ALA A 391 17.88 -15.08 -3.33
C ALA A 391 16.70 -14.34 -2.67
N SER A 392 16.96 -13.17 -2.08
CA SER A 392 15.91 -12.32 -1.50
C SER A 392 14.94 -11.80 -2.55
N ARG A 393 15.42 -11.35 -3.72
CA ARG A 393 14.55 -10.99 -4.87
C ARG A 393 13.66 -12.15 -5.28
N HIS A 394 14.24 -13.33 -5.48
CA HIS A 394 13.48 -14.50 -5.89
C HIS A 394 12.41 -14.89 -4.86
N HIS A 395 12.73 -14.83 -3.57
CA HIS A 395 11.78 -15.13 -2.51
C HIS A 395 10.61 -14.13 -2.44
N LEU A 396 10.89 -12.83 -2.61
CA LEU A 396 9.88 -11.77 -2.50
C LEU A 396 8.96 -11.71 -3.72
N ASP A 397 9.51 -11.86 -4.92
CA ASP A 397 8.80 -11.56 -6.17
C ASP A 397 8.54 -12.79 -7.05
N GLY A 398 9.15 -13.94 -6.75
CA GLY A 398 9.06 -15.14 -7.57
C GLY A 398 9.73 -15.02 -8.94
N VAL A 399 10.67 -14.07 -9.09
CA VAL A 399 11.39 -13.78 -10.33
C VAL A 399 12.82 -14.30 -10.26
N GLU A 400 13.24 -15.06 -11.27
CA GLU A 400 14.66 -15.31 -11.52
C GLU A 400 15.30 -14.07 -12.13
N CYS A 401 16.28 -13.49 -11.44
CA CYS A 401 17.03 -12.31 -11.87
C CYS A 401 18.52 -12.50 -11.56
N SER A 402 19.37 -11.71 -12.20
CA SER A 402 20.77 -11.56 -11.82
C SER A 402 21.02 -10.19 -11.20
N CYS A 403 21.96 -10.14 -10.26
CA CYS A 403 22.33 -8.94 -9.54
C CYS A 403 23.79 -8.58 -9.86
N ARG A 404 24.09 -7.30 -10.07
CA ARG A 404 25.45 -6.77 -10.19
C ARG A 404 25.66 -5.69 -9.14
N LEU A 405 26.79 -5.76 -8.43
CA LEU A 405 27.19 -4.68 -7.53
C LEU A 405 27.77 -3.50 -8.30
N SER A 406 27.31 -2.28 -7.99
CA SER A 406 27.90 -1.06 -8.54
C SER A 406 29.35 -0.90 -8.05
N SER A 407 30.20 -0.33 -8.90
CA SER A 407 31.54 0.14 -8.49
C SER A 407 31.46 1.42 -7.66
N GLU A 408 30.39 2.19 -7.80
CA GLU A 408 30.15 3.40 -7.02
C GLU A 408 29.65 3.02 -5.62
N TYR A 409 30.17 3.69 -4.60
CA TYR A 409 29.78 3.46 -3.22
C TYR A 409 29.85 4.74 -2.40
N ASN A 410 29.14 4.75 -1.26
CA ASN A 410 29.28 5.80 -0.26
C ASN A 410 29.65 5.17 1.09
N MET A 411 30.26 5.96 1.97
CA MET A 411 30.77 5.47 3.24
C MET A 411 30.72 6.57 4.29
N GLY A 412 29.97 6.32 5.36
CA GLY A 412 29.88 7.19 6.53
C GLY A 412 30.84 6.78 7.63
N GLY A 413 30.57 7.23 8.87
CA GLY A 413 31.39 6.87 10.03
C GLY A 413 31.19 5.43 10.53
N LEU A 414 30.04 4.83 10.24
CA LEU A 414 29.64 3.50 10.74
C LEU A 414 29.28 2.50 9.65
N HIS A 415 28.88 2.98 8.46
CA HIS A 415 28.31 2.14 7.41
C HIS A 415 28.96 2.41 6.05
N VAL A 416 29.05 1.35 5.25
CA VAL A 416 29.32 1.41 3.81
C VAL A 416 28.04 1.09 3.05
N VAL A 417 27.84 1.80 1.95
CA VAL A 417 26.63 1.75 1.15
C VAL A 417 27.02 1.44 -0.29
N ARG A 418 26.47 0.34 -0.85
CA ARG A 418 26.74 -0.09 -2.23
C ARG A 418 25.43 -0.32 -2.97
N ARG A 419 25.33 0.17 -4.21
CA ARG A 419 24.13 -0.05 -5.05
C ARG A 419 24.16 -1.45 -5.66
N LEU A 420 23.00 -2.09 -5.69
CA LEU A 420 22.71 -3.38 -6.29
C LEU A 420 21.86 -3.14 -7.54
N ASP A 421 22.38 -3.47 -8.71
CA ASP A 421 21.72 -3.29 -10.01
C ASP A 421 21.24 -4.66 -10.51
N PHE A 422 19.91 -4.86 -10.61
CA PHE A 422 19.32 -6.08 -11.14
C PHE A 422 19.11 -5.99 -12.66
N ASP A 423 19.12 -7.14 -13.34
CA ASP A 423 18.98 -7.21 -14.81
C ASP A 423 17.57 -6.87 -15.33
N ASP A 424 16.59 -6.80 -14.45
CA ASP A 424 15.23 -6.31 -14.72
C ASP A 424 15.09 -4.78 -14.62
N GLY A 425 16.19 -4.07 -14.30
CA GLY A 425 16.24 -2.62 -14.15
C GLY A 425 15.94 -2.12 -12.73
N ILE A 426 15.57 -2.99 -11.80
CA ILE A 426 15.37 -2.62 -10.40
C ILE A 426 16.71 -2.37 -9.72
N GLN A 427 16.75 -1.37 -8.83
CA GLN A 427 17.93 -1.01 -8.07
C GLN A 427 17.64 -1.04 -6.58
N TRP A 428 18.49 -1.72 -5.83
CA TRP A 428 18.51 -1.70 -4.37
C TRP A 428 19.81 -1.09 -3.86
N VAL A 429 19.87 -0.86 -2.55
CA VAL A 429 21.06 -0.47 -1.82
C VAL A 429 21.31 -1.49 -0.72
N ALA A 430 22.56 -1.93 -0.61
CA ALA A 430 23.06 -2.62 0.57
C ALA A 430 23.76 -1.62 1.50
N ARG A 431 23.27 -1.47 2.73
CA ARG A 431 23.95 -0.73 3.81
C ARG A 431 24.52 -1.73 4.80
N LEU A 432 25.84 -1.76 4.91
CA LEU A 432 26.59 -2.71 5.71
C LEU A 432 27.40 -1.99 6.79
N GLN A 433 27.55 -2.62 7.95
CA GLN A 433 28.41 -2.10 9.00
C GLN A 433 29.90 -2.13 8.59
N LEU A 434 30.63 -1.06 8.88
CA LEU A 434 32.07 -0.93 8.61
C LEU A 434 32.96 -1.77 9.52
N ARG A 435 32.39 -2.42 10.53
CA ARG A 435 33.11 -3.26 11.47
C ARG A 435 32.39 -4.59 11.63
N PRO A 436 33.12 -5.65 12.00
CA PRO A 436 32.51 -6.92 12.34
C PRO A 436 31.39 -6.75 13.38
N PRO A 437 30.28 -7.49 13.23
CA PRO A 437 29.10 -7.31 14.06
C PRO A 437 29.41 -7.62 15.54
N THR A 438 28.97 -6.72 16.41
CA THR A 438 28.96 -6.90 17.87
C THR A 438 27.52 -6.95 18.36
N PRO A 439 27.21 -7.52 19.53
CA PRO A 439 25.84 -7.52 20.05
C PRO A 439 25.20 -6.13 20.07
N SER A 440 25.98 -5.10 20.42
CA SER A 440 25.52 -3.70 20.42
C SER A 440 25.29 -3.13 19.01
N SER A 441 26.15 -3.43 18.04
CA SER A 441 25.95 -2.94 16.67
C SER A 441 24.79 -3.67 15.97
N ILE A 442 24.60 -4.95 16.26
CA ILE A 442 23.43 -5.73 15.83
C ILE A 442 22.15 -5.11 16.38
N GLN A 443 22.10 -4.85 17.69
CA GLN A 443 20.94 -4.27 18.33
C GLN A 443 20.57 -2.90 17.72
N ARG A 444 21.57 -2.07 17.41
CA ARG A 444 21.34 -0.77 16.74
C ARG A 444 20.68 -0.93 15.36
N LEU A 445 21.18 -1.85 14.54
CA LEU A 445 20.60 -2.12 13.22
C LEU A 445 19.16 -2.66 13.34
N GLN A 446 18.90 -3.55 14.31
CA GLN A 446 17.55 -4.05 14.57
C GLN A 446 16.59 -2.93 14.99
N THR A 447 17.01 -2.09 15.94
CA THR A 447 16.21 -0.93 16.37
C THR A 447 15.96 0.03 15.22
N GLU A 448 16.94 0.28 14.34
CA GLU A 448 16.74 1.11 13.15
C GLU A 448 15.65 0.53 12.23
N ILE A 449 15.69 -0.77 11.94
CA ILE A 449 14.68 -1.45 11.12
C ILE A 449 13.29 -1.34 11.76
N HIS A 450 13.18 -1.53 13.08
CA HIS A 450 11.93 -1.39 13.81
C HIS A 450 11.38 0.05 13.76
N THR A 451 12.26 1.03 13.94
CA THR A 451 11.89 2.45 13.82
C THR A 451 11.41 2.78 12.42
N MET A 452 12.11 2.33 11.37
CA MET A 452 11.67 2.52 9.98
C MET A 452 10.30 1.90 9.73
N ALA A 453 10.01 0.72 10.30
CA ALA A 453 8.68 0.10 10.21
C ALA A 453 7.59 0.92 10.92
N ALA A 454 7.89 1.49 12.10
CA ALA A 454 6.97 2.37 12.82
C ALA A 454 6.69 3.66 12.05
N VAL A 455 7.72 4.30 11.51
CA VAL A 455 7.60 5.52 10.71
C VAL A 455 6.79 5.26 9.45
N ARG A 456 7.07 4.15 8.74
CA ARG A 456 6.34 3.78 7.52
C ARG A 456 4.86 3.50 7.75
N SER A 457 4.51 2.87 8.87
CA SER A 457 3.11 2.51 9.18
C SER A 457 2.29 3.67 9.74
N ARG A 458 2.95 4.67 10.35
CA ARG A 458 2.28 5.75 11.10
C ARG A 458 2.51 7.16 10.55
N SER A 459 3.19 7.32 9.41
CA SER A 459 3.45 8.63 8.81
C SER A 459 3.47 8.59 7.28
N ARG A 460 3.49 9.79 6.66
CA ARG A 460 3.71 9.97 5.22
C ARG A 460 5.16 10.33 4.87
N ILE A 461 6.10 10.14 5.79
CA ILE A 461 7.51 10.46 5.55
C ILE A 461 8.04 9.52 4.45
N PRO A 462 8.67 10.03 3.39
CA PRO A 462 9.31 9.17 2.41
C PRO A 462 10.57 8.57 3.04
N LEU A 463 10.67 7.24 3.08
CA LEU A 463 11.85 6.51 3.54
C LEU A 463 12.02 5.20 2.76
N PRO A 464 13.24 4.65 2.62
CA PRO A 464 13.48 3.47 1.79
C PRO A 464 12.78 2.23 2.33
N ARG A 465 12.25 1.39 1.44
CA ARG A 465 11.70 0.09 1.85
C ARG A 465 12.84 -0.86 2.20
N VAL A 466 12.81 -1.45 3.39
CA VAL A 466 13.68 -2.58 3.74
C VAL A 466 13.10 -3.86 3.12
N PHE A 467 13.88 -4.55 2.30
CA PHE A 467 13.48 -5.79 1.63
C PHE A 467 13.96 -7.04 2.35
N ALA A 468 15.19 -7.00 2.86
CA ALA A 468 15.81 -8.08 3.59
C ALA A 468 16.91 -7.52 4.49
N HIS A 469 17.28 -8.26 5.53
CA HIS A 469 18.39 -7.88 6.42
C HIS A 469 19.06 -9.12 7.01
N ASP A 470 20.32 -8.96 7.41
CA ASP A 470 21.00 -9.93 8.27
C ASP A 470 21.57 -9.18 9.48
N THR A 471 20.95 -9.43 10.62
CA THR A 471 21.32 -8.81 11.90
C THR A 471 22.03 -9.80 12.83
N ASN A 472 22.21 -11.07 12.47
CA ASN A 472 22.74 -12.09 13.37
C ASN A 472 23.76 -13.03 12.71
N GLY A 473 24.19 -12.71 11.49
CA GLY A 473 25.12 -13.52 10.71
C GLY A 473 24.50 -14.83 10.23
N GLN A 474 23.17 -14.89 10.08
CA GLN A 474 22.49 -16.07 9.50
C GLN A 474 22.94 -16.34 8.07
N SER A 475 23.37 -15.30 7.33
CA SER A 475 23.97 -15.48 6.02
C SER A 475 25.35 -16.13 6.08
N GLY A 476 26.04 -16.05 7.24
CA GLY A 476 27.36 -16.62 7.57
C GLY A 476 28.55 -16.12 6.73
N ASP A 477 28.28 -15.86 5.45
CA ASP A 477 29.26 -15.76 4.39
C ASP A 477 29.59 -14.31 4.04
N VAL A 478 28.70 -13.33 4.33
CA VAL A 478 28.89 -11.91 3.97
C VAL A 478 29.92 -11.21 4.86
N GLY A 479 30.05 -11.61 6.13
CA GLY A 479 31.04 -11.07 7.07
C GLY A 479 30.67 -9.75 7.76
N ALA A 480 29.52 -9.14 7.44
CA ALA A 480 29.02 -7.93 8.08
C ALA A 480 27.50 -8.04 8.36
N ALA A 481 27.00 -7.31 9.35
CA ALA A 481 25.56 -7.08 9.49
C ALA A 481 25.11 -6.02 8.47
N PHE A 482 23.95 -6.23 7.85
CA PHE A 482 23.48 -5.36 6.77
C PHE A 482 21.96 -5.35 6.63
N MET A 483 21.46 -4.37 5.88
CA MET A 483 20.11 -4.36 5.34
C MET A 483 20.12 -4.01 3.85
N LEU A 484 19.23 -4.67 3.10
CA LEU A 484 18.94 -4.41 1.70
C LEU A 484 17.68 -3.57 1.62
N MET A 485 17.77 -2.43 0.95
CA MET A 485 16.69 -1.47 0.89
C MET A 485 16.52 -0.85 -0.49
N GLU A 486 15.40 -0.17 -0.69
CA GLU A 486 15.07 0.62 -1.87
C GLU A 486 16.14 1.67 -2.16
N PHE A 487 16.53 1.79 -3.43
CA PHE A 487 17.40 2.86 -3.87
C PHE A 487 16.58 4.11 -4.17
N ALA A 488 16.87 5.22 -3.48
CA ALA A 488 16.33 6.53 -3.83
C ALA A 488 17.29 7.19 -4.85
N PRO A 489 16.85 7.47 -6.09
CA PRO A 489 17.71 7.96 -7.17
C PRO A 489 17.97 9.47 -7.03
N GLY A 490 18.70 9.85 -5.99
CA GLY A 490 19.16 11.21 -5.71
C GLY A 490 20.37 11.18 -4.79
N ASP A 491 20.95 12.35 -4.55
CA ASP A 491 22.06 12.49 -3.61
C ASP A 491 21.59 13.17 -2.32
N THR A 492 22.38 13.09 -1.26
CA THR A 492 22.04 13.79 -0.02
C THR A 492 22.02 15.30 -0.27
N ALA A 493 21.18 16.05 0.43
CA ALA A 493 21.13 17.51 0.30
C ALA A 493 22.46 18.18 0.67
N MET A 494 23.31 17.50 1.44
CA MET A 494 24.68 17.93 1.76
C MET A 494 25.67 17.68 0.62
N ASP A 495 25.53 16.57 -0.11
CA ASP A 495 26.49 16.11 -1.14
C ASP A 495 26.11 16.53 -2.56
N SER A 496 24.86 16.94 -2.78
CA SER A 496 24.34 17.49 -4.04
C SER A 496 25.03 18.82 -4.43
N PHE A 497 24.91 19.25 -5.68
CA PHE A 497 25.40 20.58 -6.17
C PHE A 497 26.89 20.86 -5.90
N GLY A 498 27.74 19.84 -6.02
CA GLY A 498 29.18 19.95 -5.77
C GLY A 498 29.58 19.69 -4.31
N GLY A 499 28.60 19.38 -3.45
CA GLY A 499 28.77 18.81 -2.13
C GLY A 499 29.50 19.68 -1.11
N TRP A 500 29.98 19.04 -0.05
CA TRP A 500 30.64 19.70 1.07
C TRP A 500 31.80 20.62 0.67
N ASP A 501 32.56 20.26 -0.37
CA ASP A 501 33.68 21.08 -0.83
C ASP A 501 33.25 22.41 -1.43
N THR A 502 32.05 22.45 -2.03
CA THR A 502 31.51 23.63 -2.69
C THR A 502 30.77 24.55 -1.72
N HIS A 503 29.86 24.01 -0.90
CA HIS A 503 28.95 24.81 -0.07
C HIS A 503 28.93 24.43 1.41
N LYS A 504 29.81 23.52 1.87
CA LYS A 504 29.94 23.12 3.29
C LYS A 504 28.62 22.66 3.90
N GLY A 505 27.78 21.97 3.11
CA GLY A 505 26.48 21.46 3.52
C GLY A 505 25.36 22.52 3.61
N ALA A 506 25.62 23.78 3.24
CA ALA A 506 24.61 24.82 3.24
C ALA A 506 23.58 24.63 2.11
N THR A 507 22.29 24.73 2.44
CA THR A 507 21.21 24.76 1.44
C THR A 507 21.29 26.05 0.61
N PRO A 508 21.28 25.99 -0.74
CA PRO A 508 21.25 27.17 -1.59
C PRO A 508 20.05 28.08 -1.28
N ALA A 509 20.29 29.39 -1.27
CA ALA A 509 19.32 30.37 -0.76
C ALA A 509 17.92 30.27 -1.40
N GLN A 510 17.84 30.02 -2.71
CA GLN A 510 16.59 29.87 -3.46
C GLN A 510 15.74 28.66 -3.02
N PHE A 511 16.37 27.61 -2.46
CA PHE A 511 15.69 26.39 -2.04
C PHE A 511 15.39 26.35 -0.54
N LYS A 512 16.00 27.22 0.26
CA LYS A 512 15.83 27.24 1.73
C LYS A 512 14.36 27.24 2.17
N PRO A 513 13.46 28.12 1.67
CA PRO A 513 12.07 28.12 2.13
C PRO A 513 11.34 26.80 1.84
N LYS A 514 11.56 26.22 0.65
CA LYS A 514 10.99 24.95 0.23
C LYS A 514 11.50 23.80 1.09
N PHE A 515 12.82 23.74 1.30
CA PHE A 515 13.46 22.69 2.07
C PHE A 515 13.06 22.75 3.55
N HIS A 516 13.00 23.93 4.15
CA HIS A 516 12.52 24.12 5.52
C HIS A 516 11.05 23.70 5.68
N ALA A 517 10.19 23.99 4.70
CA ALA A 517 8.81 23.53 4.73
C ALA A 517 8.69 22.00 4.65
N ALA A 518 9.56 21.35 3.85
CA ALA A 518 9.62 19.89 3.79
C ALA A 518 10.10 19.28 5.13
N LEU A 519 11.16 19.84 5.72
CA LEU A 519 11.66 19.41 7.03
C LEU A 519 10.64 19.63 8.16
N ALA A 520 9.90 20.75 8.15
CA ALA A 520 8.82 20.99 9.10
C ALA A 520 7.74 19.91 9.02
N ASN A 521 7.33 19.55 7.80
CA ASN A 521 6.38 18.45 7.59
C ASN A 521 6.91 17.12 8.12
N ILE A 522 8.18 16.79 7.87
CA ILE A 522 8.82 15.57 8.35
C ILE A 522 8.89 15.55 9.88
N GLN A 523 9.27 16.67 10.51
CA GLN A 523 9.38 16.76 11.96
C GLN A 523 8.01 16.66 12.65
N VAL A 524 6.98 17.32 12.09
CA VAL A 524 5.59 17.20 12.56
C VAL A 524 5.13 15.74 12.51
N GLU A 525 5.30 15.08 11.36
CA GLU A 525 4.96 13.66 11.19
C GLU A 525 5.69 12.77 12.19
N THR A 526 7.00 12.92 12.34
CA THR A 526 7.80 12.11 13.27
C THR A 526 7.34 12.33 14.72
N SER A 527 7.11 13.58 15.13
CA SER A 527 6.66 13.92 16.49
C SER A 527 5.22 13.51 16.81
N SER A 528 4.42 13.25 15.77
CA SER A 528 3.05 12.75 15.91
C SER A 528 3.02 11.25 16.25
N ILE A 529 4.10 10.53 15.93
CA ILE A 529 4.31 9.15 16.35
C ILE A 529 4.73 9.15 17.82
N ARG A 530 3.80 8.78 18.71
CA ARG A 530 4.01 8.87 20.15
C ARG A 530 3.79 7.55 20.88
N PHE A 531 4.50 7.39 21.99
CA PHE A 531 4.46 6.19 22.83
C PHE A 531 4.31 6.55 24.31
N PRO A 532 3.75 5.66 25.14
CA PRO A 532 3.56 5.93 26.57
C PRO A 532 4.87 5.98 27.37
N GLN A 533 5.97 5.47 26.83
CA GLN A 533 7.28 5.42 27.49
C GLN A 533 8.38 5.95 26.57
N ILE A 534 9.49 6.35 27.18
CA ILE A 534 10.71 6.85 26.54
C ILE A 534 11.67 5.69 26.33
N GLY A 535 12.21 5.56 25.13
CA GLY A 535 13.10 4.45 24.78
C GLY A 535 13.29 4.19 23.30
N THR A 536 13.78 2.99 22.98
CA THR A 536 13.97 2.52 21.61
C THR A 536 12.70 1.85 21.09
N ILE A 537 12.48 1.84 19.77
CA ILE A 537 11.32 1.15 19.19
C ILE A 537 11.60 -0.35 19.07
N ILE A 538 10.63 -1.16 19.51
CA ILE A 538 10.62 -2.60 19.34
C ILE A 538 9.39 -2.96 18.49
N LEU A 539 9.63 -3.64 17.37
CA LEU A 539 8.56 -4.32 16.62
C LEU A 539 8.37 -5.72 17.22
N ARG A 540 7.15 -6.05 17.63
CA ARG A 540 6.78 -7.35 18.19
C ARG A 540 6.32 -8.31 17.09
N ASP A 541 6.30 -9.60 17.41
CA ASP A 541 5.89 -10.67 16.46
C ASP A 541 4.42 -10.55 16.01
N ASP A 542 3.58 -9.87 16.80
CA ASP A 542 2.17 -9.58 16.47
C ASP A 542 2.00 -8.38 15.51
N GLY A 543 3.10 -7.71 15.13
CA GLY A 543 3.11 -6.54 14.26
C GLY A 543 2.93 -5.21 15.00
N GLU A 544 2.75 -5.23 16.32
CA GLU A 544 2.61 -4.01 17.13
C GLU A 544 3.96 -3.46 17.60
N PHE A 545 3.97 -2.18 17.97
CA PHE A 545 5.17 -1.47 18.43
C PHE A 545 5.17 -1.26 19.94
N ASP A 546 6.31 -1.54 20.57
CA ASP A 546 6.57 -1.32 21.99
C ASP A 546 7.85 -0.49 22.20
N VAL A 547 8.13 -0.10 23.44
CA VAL A 547 9.29 0.70 23.80
C VAL A 547 10.28 -0.09 24.65
N GLY A 548 11.51 -0.19 24.14
CA GLY A 548 12.64 -0.87 24.78
C GLY A 548 13.60 0.06 25.51
N PRO A 549 14.60 -0.51 26.21
CA PRO A 549 15.66 0.25 26.84
C PRO A 549 16.54 0.98 25.82
N ILE A 550 17.11 2.10 26.24
CA ILE A 550 18.12 2.86 25.50
C ILE A 550 19.51 2.26 25.81
N PRO A 551 20.29 1.84 24.80
CA PRO A 551 21.63 1.28 25.02
C PRO A 551 22.53 2.21 25.84
N GLY A 552 23.12 1.67 26.92
CA GLY A 552 23.99 2.41 27.84
C GLY A 552 23.29 3.27 28.89
N LEU A 553 21.99 3.57 28.71
CA LEU A 553 21.20 4.42 29.60
C LEU A 553 20.17 3.62 30.43
N GLY A 554 19.55 2.59 29.86
CA GLY A 554 18.49 1.79 30.49
C GLY A 554 17.08 2.17 30.04
N GLY A 555 16.07 1.85 30.86
CA GLY A 555 14.64 2.06 30.53
C GLY A 555 13.90 0.76 30.20
N PRO A 556 12.71 0.83 29.57
CA PRO A 556 12.01 2.04 29.13
C PRO A 556 11.58 2.92 30.32
N PHE A 557 11.47 4.24 30.11
CA PHE A 557 11.12 5.19 31.18
C PHE A 557 9.68 5.68 31.03
N SER A 558 8.89 5.61 32.09
CA SER A 558 7.49 6.07 32.06
C SER A 558 7.33 7.58 32.26
N THR A 559 8.38 8.28 32.69
CA THR A 559 8.35 9.73 32.94
C THR A 559 9.65 10.40 32.47
N ALA A 560 9.56 11.68 32.09
CA ALA A 560 10.73 12.49 31.76
C ALA A 560 11.73 12.57 32.94
N ALA A 561 11.22 12.67 34.17
CA ALA A 561 12.02 12.66 35.40
C ALA A 561 12.93 11.43 35.51
N ALA A 562 12.36 10.22 35.32
CA ALA A 562 13.13 8.98 35.41
C ALA A 562 14.22 8.90 34.32
N TYR A 563 13.93 9.39 33.12
CA TYR A 563 14.90 9.51 32.03
C TYR A 563 16.06 10.45 32.40
N PHE A 564 15.77 11.66 32.88
CA PHE A 564 16.82 12.63 33.25
C PHE A 564 17.65 12.16 34.45
N GLU A 565 17.04 11.47 35.43
CA GLU A 565 17.78 10.86 36.53
C GLU A 565 18.76 9.77 36.05
N ALA A 566 18.33 8.92 35.12
CA ALA A 566 19.17 7.89 34.54
C ALA A 566 20.31 8.52 33.70
N TRP A 567 19.98 9.56 32.94
CA TRP A 567 20.97 10.28 32.13
C TRP A 567 22.01 10.95 33.02
N ALA A 568 21.60 11.67 34.05
CA ALA A 568 22.52 12.35 34.96
C ALA A 568 23.50 11.40 35.67
N LYS A 569 23.07 10.15 35.96
CA LYS A 569 23.93 9.12 36.58
C LYS A 569 24.99 8.58 35.62
N THR A 570 24.74 8.61 34.32
CA THR A 570 25.58 7.97 33.30
C THR A 570 26.33 8.98 32.42
N ALA A 571 25.87 10.23 32.39
CA ALA A 571 26.42 11.32 31.61
C ALA A 571 27.90 11.55 31.92
N LYS A 572 28.71 11.58 30.86
CA LYS A 572 30.14 11.86 30.93
C LYS A 572 30.51 12.78 29.79
N PHE A 573 31.12 13.90 30.12
CA PHE A 573 31.63 14.81 29.11
C PHE A 573 32.80 14.16 28.33
N PRO A 574 32.79 14.17 26.99
CA PRO A 574 33.79 13.47 26.17
C PRO A 574 35.25 13.91 26.40
N TYR A 575 35.48 15.18 26.76
CA TYR A 575 36.83 15.72 26.93
C TYR A 575 37.33 15.64 28.37
N LYS A 576 38.60 15.30 28.53
CA LYS A 576 39.29 15.35 29.84
C LYS A 576 39.50 16.79 30.29
N LYS A 577 39.55 17.02 31.61
CA LYS A 577 39.80 18.34 32.23
C LYS A 577 41.01 19.08 31.62
N ALA A 578 42.10 18.37 31.34
CA ALA A 578 43.30 18.96 30.72
C ALA A 578 43.02 19.56 29.33
N THR A 579 42.22 18.88 28.51
CA THR A 579 41.82 19.36 27.17
C THR A 579 40.91 20.58 27.27
N ILE A 580 39.98 20.59 28.25
CA ILE A 580 39.10 21.73 28.48
C ILE A 580 39.94 22.95 28.90
N ARG A 581 40.86 22.80 29.86
CA ARG A 581 41.79 23.86 30.29
C ARG A 581 42.60 24.46 29.14
N GLN A 582 42.99 23.63 28.16
CA GLN A 582 43.77 24.07 27.00
C GLN A 582 42.93 24.88 26.00
N ARG A 583 41.64 24.56 25.87
CA ARG A 583 40.74 25.14 24.84
C ARG A 583 39.90 26.32 25.35
N THR A 584 39.92 26.59 26.66
CA THR A 584 39.16 27.69 27.28
C THR A 584 40.08 28.88 27.63
N PRO A 585 39.65 30.14 27.41
CA PRO A 585 40.38 31.33 27.87
C PRO A 585 40.67 31.28 29.37
N LYS A 586 41.89 31.66 29.78
CA LYS A 586 42.43 31.46 31.14
C LYS A 586 41.54 32.03 32.25
N ASP A 587 40.88 33.15 31.97
CA ASP A 587 39.95 33.87 32.85
C ASP A 587 38.60 33.18 33.04
N LEU A 588 38.21 32.26 32.15
CA LEU A 588 36.93 31.54 32.17
C LEU A 588 37.07 30.04 32.47
N VAL A 589 38.30 29.52 32.55
CA VAL A 589 38.59 28.08 32.71
C VAL A 589 37.85 27.45 33.88
N GLU A 590 37.94 28.03 35.08
CA GLU A 590 37.32 27.42 36.28
C GLU A 590 35.80 27.47 36.24
N GLN A 591 35.22 28.55 35.73
CA GLN A 591 33.77 28.68 35.57
C GLN A 591 33.24 27.63 34.59
N VAL A 592 33.84 27.51 33.41
CA VAL A 592 33.42 26.56 32.38
C VAL A 592 33.62 25.11 32.83
N LEU A 593 34.73 24.82 33.51
CA LEU A 593 34.96 23.48 34.09
C LEU A 593 33.89 23.14 35.13
N SER A 594 33.59 24.08 36.03
CA SER A 594 32.55 23.90 37.04
C SER A 594 31.22 23.61 36.36
N ALA A 595 30.79 24.45 35.42
CA ALA A 595 29.52 24.30 34.72
C ALA A 595 29.37 22.95 34.00
N ILE A 596 30.43 22.46 33.35
CA ILE A 596 30.42 21.13 32.70
C ILE A 596 30.31 20.00 33.73
N GLU A 597 31.00 20.12 34.87
CA GLU A 597 31.04 19.08 35.90
C GLU A 597 29.74 19.01 36.70
N THR A 598 29.10 20.15 36.98
CA THR A 598 27.87 20.24 37.76
C THR A 598 26.61 20.01 36.94
N PHE A 599 26.64 20.22 35.62
CA PHE A 599 25.46 20.15 34.75
C PHE A 599 24.62 18.88 34.95
N PRO A 600 25.17 17.64 34.91
CA PRO A 600 24.36 16.44 35.15
C PRO A 600 23.66 16.42 36.52
N SER A 601 24.37 16.78 37.60
CA SER A 601 23.79 16.83 38.95
C SER A 601 22.71 17.91 39.06
N ARG A 602 22.90 19.08 38.44
CA ARG A 602 21.92 20.17 38.45
C ARG A 602 20.66 19.81 37.66
N VAL A 603 20.81 19.15 36.50
CA VAL A 603 19.65 18.61 35.76
C VAL A 603 18.84 17.66 36.66
N ARG A 604 19.52 16.77 37.38
CA ARG A 604 18.85 15.86 38.32
C ARG A 604 18.19 16.59 39.49
N GLU A 605 18.86 17.54 40.13
CA GLU A 605 18.41 18.11 41.41
C GLU A 605 17.44 19.28 41.23
N GLU A 606 17.69 20.13 40.25
CA GLU A 606 16.95 21.39 40.06
C GLU A 606 15.79 21.20 39.09
N LEU A 607 15.96 20.40 38.03
CA LEU A 607 14.91 20.22 37.03
C LEU A 607 13.90 19.13 37.39
N VAL A 608 14.35 17.96 37.88
CA VAL A 608 13.41 16.90 38.32
C VAL A 608 12.56 17.36 39.50
N GLY A 609 13.14 18.18 40.40
CA GLY A 609 12.46 18.66 41.62
C GLY A 609 11.44 19.78 41.41
N ARG A 610 11.64 20.66 40.41
CA ARG A 610 10.73 21.79 40.10
C ARG A 610 9.72 21.46 39.01
N GLY A 611 10.10 20.51 38.15
CA GLY A 611 9.33 19.77 37.18
C GLY A 611 8.86 20.59 35.98
N PHE A 612 9.23 20.10 34.80
CA PHE A 612 9.03 20.71 33.49
C PHE A 612 7.56 20.81 33.05
N PRO A 613 7.26 21.65 32.04
CA PRO A 613 6.14 21.42 31.15
C PRO A 613 6.33 20.08 30.40
N PHE A 614 5.26 19.28 30.27
CA PHE A 614 5.24 17.98 29.57
C PHE A 614 5.85 16.77 30.31
N ARG A 615 5.67 16.70 31.63
CA ARG A 615 6.16 15.60 32.51
C ARG A 615 5.71 14.20 32.09
N ASP A 616 4.47 14.14 31.59
CA ASP A 616 3.76 12.90 31.30
C ASP A 616 3.63 12.71 29.79
N GLY A 617 3.62 11.44 29.39
CA GLY A 617 3.45 11.05 27.99
C GLY A 617 2.06 11.41 27.40
N PRO A 618 1.81 11.01 26.15
CA PRO A 618 2.70 10.21 25.32
C PRO A 618 3.87 11.05 24.76
N PHE A 619 5.01 10.39 24.60
CA PHE A 619 6.31 10.95 24.23
C PHE A 619 6.57 10.78 22.73
N PRO A 620 7.14 11.79 22.04
CA PRO A 620 7.36 11.76 20.60
C PRO A 620 8.58 10.92 20.21
N LEU A 621 8.47 10.23 19.08
CA LEU A 621 9.63 9.75 18.33
C LEU A 621 10.37 10.95 17.73
N VAL A 622 11.70 10.93 17.79
CA VAL A 622 12.56 11.96 17.17
C VAL A 622 13.66 11.31 16.34
N HIS A 623 13.86 11.84 15.14
CA HIS A 623 15.06 11.60 14.35
C HIS A 623 16.19 12.48 14.89
N THR A 624 17.04 11.91 15.73
CA THR A 624 18.08 12.64 16.47
C THR A 624 19.16 13.27 15.58
N ASP A 625 19.31 12.73 14.36
CA ASP A 625 20.32 13.14 13.38
C ASP A 625 19.74 13.71 12.07
N LEU A 626 18.64 14.49 12.12
CA LEU A 626 18.01 15.02 10.90
C LEU A 626 18.79 16.21 10.30
N TYR A 627 19.96 15.90 9.73
CA TYR A 627 20.84 16.79 8.96
C TYR A 627 20.54 16.71 7.46
N SER A 628 21.06 17.69 6.69
CA SER A 628 21.03 17.64 5.21
C SER A 628 21.73 16.40 4.63
N SER A 629 22.64 15.76 5.37
CA SER A 629 23.29 14.50 4.97
C SER A 629 22.36 13.29 4.99
N ASN A 630 21.24 13.38 5.71
CA ASN A 630 20.30 12.27 5.91
C ASN A 630 18.99 12.48 5.14
N VAL A 631 18.97 13.44 4.21
CA VAL A 631 17.83 13.76 3.36
C VAL A 631 18.26 13.70 1.90
N ILE A 632 17.71 12.75 1.15
CA ILE A 632 17.97 12.58 -0.28
C ILE A 632 17.04 13.51 -1.07
N ILE A 633 17.59 14.23 -2.05
CA ILE A 633 16.87 15.18 -2.88
C ILE A 633 17.08 14.97 -4.38
N ASP A 634 16.19 15.53 -5.18
CA ASP A 634 16.40 15.74 -6.62
C ASP A 634 17.05 17.12 -6.91
N ALA A 635 17.26 17.46 -8.19
CA ALA A 635 17.86 18.75 -8.57
C ALA A 635 16.95 19.96 -8.32
N ASP A 636 15.67 19.74 -8.01
CA ASP A 636 14.74 20.80 -7.64
C ASP A 636 14.59 20.91 -6.11
N TYR A 637 15.44 20.22 -5.34
CA TYR A 637 15.38 20.16 -3.87
C TYR A 637 14.06 19.58 -3.33
N ASN A 638 13.35 18.75 -4.11
CA ASN A 638 12.27 17.92 -3.56
C ASN A 638 12.88 16.81 -2.71
N VAL A 639 12.29 16.54 -1.54
CA VAL A 639 12.72 15.43 -0.68
C VAL A 639 12.23 14.12 -1.27
N LEU A 640 13.17 13.27 -1.68
CA LEU A 640 12.89 11.93 -2.20
C LEU A 640 12.84 10.88 -1.09
N SER A 641 13.68 11.03 -0.06
CA SER A 641 13.76 10.06 1.05
C SER A 641 14.49 10.63 2.27
N VAL A 642 14.08 10.22 3.47
CA VAL A 642 14.81 10.40 4.74
C VAL A 642 15.47 9.08 5.10
N ILE A 643 16.77 9.12 5.37
CA ILE A 643 17.62 7.94 5.61
C ILE A 643 18.33 8.03 6.96
N ASP A 644 19.03 6.96 7.34
CA ASP A 644 19.84 6.88 8.57
C ASP A 644 19.03 7.12 9.86
N TRP A 645 18.08 6.22 10.11
CA TRP A 645 17.23 6.24 11.30
C TRP A 645 17.94 5.62 12.52
N GLU A 646 19.23 5.29 12.40
CA GLU A 646 20.03 4.80 13.52
C GLU A 646 20.05 5.83 14.64
N GLY A 647 19.70 5.41 15.86
CA GLY A 647 19.67 6.32 17.01
C GLY A 647 18.44 7.24 17.05
N ALA A 648 17.43 7.04 16.21
CA ALA A 648 16.11 7.61 16.44
C ALA A 648 15.47 6.94 17.68
N LEU A 649 14.86 7.75 18.56
CA LEU A 649 14.33 7.29 19.83
C LEU A 649 13.12 8.10 20.28
N VAL A 650 12.31 7.50 21.15
CA VAL A 650 11.22 8.19 21.83
C VAL A 650 11.82 8.98 22.99
N VAL A 651 11.59 10.29 23.04
CA VAL A 651 12.22 11.23 23.98
C VAL A 651 11.21 12.01 24.81
N PRO A 652 11.61 12.56 25.98
CA PRO A 652 10.87 13.66 26.59
C PRO A 652 10.71 14.83 25.63
N TRP A 653 9.59 15.57 25.73
CA TRP A 653 9.36 16.78 24.93
C TRP A 653 10.43 17.85 25.20
N GLU A 654 11.00 17.85 26.40
CA GLU A 654 12.01 18.79 26.88
C GLU A 654 13.36 18.71 26.16
N VAL A 655 13.61 17.63 25.40
CA VAL A 655 14.82 17.48 24.57
C VAL A 655 14.49 17.47 23.07
N VAL A 656 13.25 17.77 22.69
CA VAL A 656 12.87 17.97 21.29
C VAL A 656 13.37 19.35 20.85
N GLU A 657 14.25 19.36 19.85
CA GLU A 657 14.84 20.59 19.32
C GLU A 657 14.51 20.80 17.83
N PHE A 658 14.88 21.98 17.31
CA PHE A 658 14.86 22.24 15.87
C PHE A 658 15.67 21.22 15.07
N VAL A 659 15.28 21.00 13.81
CA VAL A 659 16.10 20.26 12.84
C VAL A 659 17.51 20.84 12.76
N LYS A 660 18.49 19.98 12.49
CA LYS A 660 19.91 20.31 12.71
C LYS A 660 20.46 21.39 11.78
N VAL A 661 19.80 21.60 10.64
CA VAL A 661 20.10 22.72 9.73
C VAL A 661 19.77 24.10 10.33
N LEU A 662 18.98 24.14 11.42
CA LEU A 662 18.61 25.32 12.18
C LEU A 662 19.22 25.32 13.60
N SER A 663 20.28 24.56 13.85
CA SER A 663 20.95 24.55 15.15
C SER A 663 21.72 25.86 15.40
N VAL A 664 21.53 26.44 16.59
CA VAL A 664 22.23 27.64 17.08
C VAL A 664 22.71 27.35 18.48
N VAL A 665 24.00 27.53 18.72
CA VAL A 665 24.58 27.44 20.08
C VAL A 665 23.90 28.50 20.95
N PRO A 666 23.32 28.14 22.12
CA PRO A 666 22.54 29.08 22.90
C PRO A 666 23.42 30.24 23.36
N PRO A 667 22.95 31.50 23.28
CA PRO A 667 23.72 32.66 23.71
C PRO A 667 24.24 32.53 25.15
N ALA A 668 23.43 31.96 26.04
CA ALA A 668 23.77 31.67 27.43
C ALA A 668 25.06 30.84 27.58
N MET A 669 25.30 29.87 26.69
CA MET A 669 26.50 29.02 26.73
C MET A 669 27.78 29.76 26.34
N GLY A 670 27.67 30.78 25.49
CA GLY A 670 28.83 31.55 25.03
C GLY A 670 29.27 32.64 26.01
N GLY A 671 28.41 33.05 26.95
CA GLY A 671 28.72 34.05 27.96
C GLY A 671 29.37 35.32 27.37
N PRO A 672 30.40 35.91 28.01
CA PRO A 672 31.13 37.08 27.49
C PRO A 672 31.80 36.87 26.12
N LEU A 673 31.98 35.62 25.69
CA LEU A 673 32.58 35.26 24.39
C LEU A 673 31.53 35.18 23.28
N PHE A 674 30.23 35.20 23.63
CA PHE A 674 29.18 35.19 22.63
C PHE A 674 29.18 36.53 21.89
N LYS A 675 29.36 36.46 20.58
CA LYS A 675 29.11 37.58 19.67
C LYS A 675 27.90 37.23 18.82
N MET A 676 26.93 38.14 18.81
CA MET A 676 25.87 38.11 17.81
C MET A 676 26.48 38.50 16.47
N THR A 677 26.25 37.67 15.45
CA THR A 677 26.68 37.90 14.08
C THR A 677 25.45 37.97 13.20
N GLU A 678 25.55 38.62 12.04
CA GLU A 678 24.44 38.69 11.08
C GLU A 678 23.91 37.30 10.69
N GLU A 679 24.80 36.30 10.62
CA GLU A 679 24.46 34.90 10.35
C GLU A 679 23.59 34.29 11.47
N LYS A 680 23.93 34.56 12.74
CA LYS A 680 23.12 34.08 13.88
C LYS A 680 21.77 34.76 13.93
N GLU A 681 21.69 36.07 13.69
CA GLU A 681 20.42 36.79 13.60
C GLU A 681 19.55 36.25 12.45
N ALA A 682 20.15 35.91 11.31
CA ALA A 682 19.45 35.28 10.21
C ALA A 682 18.94 33.88 10.58
N MET A 683 19.70 33.12 11.39
CA MET A 683 19.27 31.81 11.86
C MET A 683 18.13 31.89 12.86
N GLU A 684 18.12 32.87 13.77
CA GLU A 684 16.98 33.08 14.68
C GLU A 684 15.71 33.45 13.90
N ARG A 685 15.81 34.34 12.90
CA ARG A 685 14.68 34.60 11.99
C ARG A 685 14.21 33.34 11.27
N ALA A 686 15.13 32.50 10.82
CA ALA A 686 14.78 31.24 10.17
C ALA A 686 14.07 30.25 11.12
N ARG A 687 14.41 30.25 12.42
CA ARG A 687 13.71 29.47 13.45
C ARG A 687 12.30 29.98 13.68
N GLU A 688 12.10 31.29 13.80
CA GLU A 688 10.76 31.89 13.89
C GLU A 688 9.89 31.52 12.69
N ASP A 689 10.46 31.60 11.47
CA ASP A 689 9.80 31.20 10.24
C ASP A 689 9.44 29.70 10.25
N TYR A 690 10.37 28.87 10.74
CA TYR A 690 10.18 27.44 10.84
C TYR A 690 9.07 27.06 11.82
N VAL A 691 8.97 27.71 12.99
CA VAL A 691 7.85 27.53 13.92
C VAL A 691 6.51 27.81 13.23
N ARG A 692 6.44 28.84 12.37
CA ARG A 692 5.22 29.12 11.59
C ARG A 692 4.91 28.01 10.58
N LEU A 693 5.93 27.45 9.93
CA LEU A 693 5.78 26.30 9.03
C LEU A 693 5.29 25.05 9.78
N VAL A 694 5.81 24.81 10.98
CA VAL A 694 5.37 23.71 11.86
C VAL A 694 3.90 23.88 12.25
N ARG A 695 3.49 25.06 12.75
CA ARG A 695 2.08 25.35 13.08
C ARG A 695 1.14 25.13 11.91
N LYS A 696 1.57 25.56 10.72
CA LYS A 696 0.82 25.36 9.48
C LYS A 696 0.67 23.86 9.18
N ALA A 697 1.76 23.10 9.25
CA ALA A 697 1.74 21.66 8.99
C ALA A 697 0.94 20.86 10.02
N GLU A 698 0.98 21.23 11.30
CA GLU A 698 0.12 20.67 12.36
C GLU A 698 -1.36 20.90 12.02
N GLY A 699 -1.74 22.14 11.69
CA GLY A 699 -3.12 22.53 11.36
C GLY A 699 -3.65 21.87 10.09
N GLU A 700 -2.86 21.82 9.00
CA GLU A 700 -3.26 21.19 7.74
C GLU A 700 -3.48 19.68 7.86
N ARG A 701 -2.84 19.03 8.84
CA ARG A 701 -2.91 17.58 9.06
C ARG A 701 -3.82 17.18 10.23
N GLY A 702 -4.36 18.15 10.97
CA GLY A 702 -5.21 17.89 12.13
C GLY A 702 -4.46 17.33 13.35
N PHE A 703 -3.16 17.60 13.47
CA PHE A 703 -2.39 17.27 14.67
C PHE A 703 -2.53 18.36 15.75
N ASP A 704 -2.15 18.03 16.98
CA ASP A 704 -2.07 19.03 18.05
C ASP A 704 -0.87 19.98 17.85
N THR A 705 -0.80 21.01 18.70
CA THR A 705 0.19 22.09 18.62
C THR A 705 1.44 21.86 19.48
N LYS A 706 1.63 20.65 20.02
CA LYS A 706 2.71 20.41 21.00
C LYS A 706 4.10 20.69 20.43
N LEU A 707 4.36 20.31 19.17
CA LEU A 707 5.70 20.51 18.59
C LEU A 707 5.96 22.00 18.40
N SER A 708 5.00 22.76 17.84
CA SER A 708 5.19 24.20 17.68
C SER A 708 5.26 24.98 19.01
N GLU A 709 4.56 24.53 20.05
CA GLU A 709 4.68 25.07 21.40
C GLU A 709 6.11 24.88 21.93
N VAL A 710 6.62 23.65 21.87
CA VAL A 710 7.99 23.30 22.32
C VAL A 710 9.06 24.04 21.54
N LEU A 711 8.93 24.15 20.21
CA LEU A 711 9.89 24.87 19.37
C LEU A 711 9.82 26.40 19.56
N SER A 712 8.72 26.93 20.08
CA SER A 712 8.55 28.37 20.32
C SER A 712 9.03 28.83 21.71
N ASP A 713 9.36 27.90 22.62
CA ASP A 713 9.93 28.23 23.93
C ASP A 713 11.46 28.35 23.84
N GLU A 714 11.97 29.58 23.82
CA GLU A 714 13.39 29.87 23.70
C GLU A 714 14.23 29.26 24.83
N THR A 715 13.71 29.25 26.06
CA THR A 715 14.44 28.70 27.22
C THR A 715 14.52 27.19 27.18
N LEU A 716 13.43 26.53 26.77
CA LEU A 716 13.39 25.09 26.58
C LEU A 716 14.27 24.67 25.40
N GLN A 717 14.25 25.41 24.29
CA GLN A 717 15.11 25.14 23.13
C GLN A 717 16.60 25.36 23.45
N ALA A 718 16.93 26.36 24.26
CA ALA A 718 18.30 26.54 24.77
C ALA A 718 18.75 25.33 25.60
N PHE A 719 17.88 24.82 26.46
CA PHE A 719 18.15 23.61 27.25
C PHE A 719 18.29 22.36 26.38
N ALA A 720 17.33 22.08 25.49
CA ALA A 720 17.35 20.91 24.60
C ALA A 720 18.64 20.87 23.77
N HIS A 721 19.03 22.02 23.19
CA HIS A 721 20.25 22.09 22.40
C HIS A 721 21.53 21.96 23.25
N ALA A 722 21.57 22.57 24.45
CA ALA A 722 22.68 22.39 25.39
C ALA A 722 22.81 20.92 25.85
N PHE A 723 21.69 20.25 26.11
CA PHE A 723 21.65 18.84 26.49
C PHE A 723 22.29 17.96 25.41
N TRP A 724 21.97 18.22 24.13
CA TRP A 724 22.63 17.54 23.00
C TRP A 724 24.13 17.90 22.90
N LEU A 725 24.48 19.19 22.96
CA LEU A 725 25.86 19.68 22.89
C LEU A 725 26.78 19.13 24.01
N TYR A 726 26.22 18.82 25.19
CA TYR A 726 26.95 18.17 26.27
C TYR A 726 27.45 16.79 25.86
N GLY A 727 26.60 15.99 25.21
CA GLY A 727 26.95 14.68 24.69
C GLY A 727 28.00 14.75 23.58
N ASP A 728 27.94 15.79 22.73
CA ASP A 728 28.92 16.06 21.67
C ASP A 728 30.26 16.64 22.20
N GLY A 729 30.29 17.06 23.47
CA GLY A 729 31.49 17.58 24.12
C GLY A 729 31.77 19.04 23.82
N ARG A 730 30.75 19.85 23.50
CA ARG A 730 30.92 21.29 23.33
C ARG A 730 31.34 21.95 24.64
N ILE A 731 32.48 22.62 24.66
CA ILE A 731 32.95 23.38 25.82
C ILE A 731 32.16 24.70 25.89
N GLY A 732 31.51 24.96 27.03
CA GLY A 732 30.68 26.16 27.23
C GLY A 732 30.13 26.25 28.66
N ASP A 733 29.41 27.34 28.93
CA ASP A 733 28.77 27.59 30.23
C ASP A 733 27.35 27.00 30.26
N TYR A 734 27.21 25.80 30.81
CA TYR A 734 25.93 25.10 30.95
C TYR A 734 25.08 25.62 32.12
N ASP A 735 25.69 26.30 33.09
CA ASP A 735 25.00 26.73 34.31
C ASP A 735 23.99 27.83 33.98
N ARG A 736 24.35 28.77 33.11
CA ARG A 736 23.46 29.87 32.67
C ARG A 736 22.22 29.38 31.93
N VAL A 737 22.37 28.34 31.10
CA VAL A 737 21.22 27.74 30.38
C VAL A 737 20.20 27.18 31.38
N LEU A 738 20.68 26.53 32.44
CA LEU A 738 19.80 26.03 33.49
C LEU A 738 19.18 27.17 34.30
N GLU A 739 19.93 28.22 34.64
CA GLU A 739 19.41 29.38 35.38
C GLU A 739 18.27 30.07 34.62
N ASP A 740 18.43 30.34 33.33
CA ASP A 740 17.41 30.97 32.49
C ASP A 740 16.13 30.12 32.43
N LEU A 741 16.27 28.79 32.26
CA LEU A 741 15.16 27.85 32.28
C LEU A 741 14.47 27.77 33.65
N LEU A 742 15.23 27.81 34.75
CA LEU A 742 14.68 27.73 36.10
C LEU A 742 13.92 29.00 36.50
N LEU A 743 14.32 30.15 35.94
CA LEU A 743 13.61 31.42 36.10
C LEU A 743 12.28 31.41 35.34
N SER A 744 12.22 30.83 34.14
CA SER A 744 10.98 30.76 33.34
C SER A 744 9.93 29.83 33.96
N VAL A 745 10.36 28.70 34.55
CA VAL A 745 9.46 27.71 35.18
C VAL A 745 8.96 28.16 36.58
N GLY A 746 9.64 29.10 37.24
CA GLY A 746 9.35 29.55 38.62
C GLY A 746 8.45 30.78 38.76
N GLY A 747 7.90 31.33 37.67
CA GLY A 747 7.11 32.57 37.70
C GLY A 747 5.65 32.37 38.09
N GLU A 748 5.32 32.54 39.37
CA GLU A 748 3.93 32.79 39.80
C GLU A 748 3.40 34.09 39.17
N THR A 749 2.20 33.99 38.60
CA THR A 749 1.30 35.09 38.25
C THR A 749 1.27 36.17 39.34
N LYS A 750 1.97 37.29 39.12
CA LYS A 750 1.61 38.56 39.76
C LYS A 750 0.36 39.09 39.06
N ILE A 751 -0.79 38.68 39.56
CA ILE A 751 -2.03 39.44 39.41
C ILE A 751 -1.77 40.79 40.09
N ASN A 752 -1.47 41.83 39.28
CA ASN A 752 -1.49 43.20 39.76
C ASN A 752 -2.94 43.57 40.09
N SER A 753 -3.32 43.43 41.36
CA SER A 753 -4.36 44.23 41.95
C SER A 753 -3.76 45.58 42.34
N THR A 754 -4.07 46.65 41.58
CA THR A 754 -4.34 48.01 42.10
C THR A 754 -4.62 48.99 40.95
N ASN A 755 -5.85 49.52 40.96
CA ASN A 755 -6.46 50.66 40.26
C ASN A 755 -6.53 50.67 38.72
#